data_AF-A0A1X7REU4-F1
#
_entry.id   AF-A0A1X7REU4-F1
#
_cell.length_a   1.000
_cell.length_b   1.000
_cell.length_c   1.000
_cell.angle_alpha   90.00
_cell.angle_beta   90.00
_cell.angle_gamma   90.00
#
_symmetry.space_group_name_H-M   'P 1'
#
loop_
_entity.id
_entity.type
_entity.pdbx_description
1 polymer ?
#
loop_
_entity_poly.entity_id
_entity_poly.type
_entity_poly.pdbx_seq_one_letter_code
_entity_poly.pdbx_strand_id
1 'polypeptide(L)'
;MRFSAFIPVVFCTAAFILTVLCLFAGSKPSFMPGYDLLTFNASRIGHEVFNTSESSDNVFVNFFDEVSNDIESRLQDRLTSIAQDLGLHDFYAVHIMSYCEGYYTPTAVPNATVHKSEIHQNVTGCANRTAMYNFDAKAIIQRELNETGHGEVFSRLNWSDDLDDGLYALRLTAKAMFVLFCIAIGFIGIALVSAVVSILFEGRLSALFNIIIDWLGFMTIGIASAVATAVAVKATDVINKYGDDIGISAKRGNKFLIITWVATGLMLLSTCTSTLRRLIVMELSAAPNANHWSARLVTKLGGKLRSEKHYSQDAAEKKRRKDSSKLQKRGHQRPAVPEVNELGEQEYAIFAENRRPARRKEQDLGEMMHGLAYHDDEEDLPVEKCESAGFSSTDKRRRRRGYMVSQPHERRVASLPEELWKTIASYLNPSEACQLALSSKTLHSKLGVYPFERLNLPSNKNHKIAFLHQFDSQLPNHLLCFPCRKYHLRLNPGKEVLKMDYINNPIFHCPNVKSSVLPRTRLTYARTLPYSFVQLALRSHHFSPAHGIDPDSLSRRWKCKDSGWTHATRYTINDDRLLLRVVSQRFAPPASSLSETAERHLLYDREEYVPFFSVCAHWRDGDLMKICKCMLSHIPAPPDPYRKQLQRGFVLDRAAAKPDFIVRGCDDCRPARRCPECPTEYMVEARLMEDEKDKENPFKHAIVVTRWTDLGDGVNPYTSPEWTAINGTNTNTGGEDGDAVYDSFTNVGRRAVGGIFESKVSGSTPGNRLLSLNPSNKKMGEDGSGWY
;
A
#
# COMPACT_ATOMS: atom_id res chain seq x y z
N MET A 1 1.43 29.04 -36.57
CA MET A 1 0.53 28.37 -35.59
C MET A 1 0.66 26.87 -35.77
N ARG A 2 0.59 26.07 -34.69
CA ARG A 2 0.83 24.61 -34.75
C ARG A 2 -0.49 23.84 -34.92
N PHE A 3 -0.81 23.41 -36.14
CA PHE A 3 -2.03 22.61 -36.42
C PHE A 3 -2.17 21.37 -35.52
N SER A 4 -1.06 20.74 -35.14
CA SER A 4 -1.05 19.59 -34.20
C SER A 4 -1.56 19.91 -32.79
N ALA A 5 -1.67 21.17 -32.40
CA ALA A 5 -2.22 21.57 -31.10
C ALA A 5 -3.76 21.49 -31.03
N PHE A 6 -4.45 21.46 -32.19
CA PHE A 6 -5.91 21.31 -32.25
C PHE A 6 -6.37 19.86 -32.08
N ILE A 7 -5.50 18.88 -32.38
CA ILE A 7 -5.87 17.45 -32.38
C ILE A 7 -6.31 16.97 -30.98
N PRO A 8 -5.56 17.23 -29.88
CA PRO A 8 -6.03 16.86 -28.53
C PRO A 8 -7.31 17.58 -28.14
N VAL A 9 -7.51 18.84 -28.56
CA VAL A 9 -8.73 19.59 -28.27
C VAL A 9 -9.94 18.93 -28.94
N VAL A 10 -9.85 18.54 -30.22
CA VAL A 10 -10.94 17.87 -30.94
C VAL A 10 -11.26 16.50 -30.35
N PHE A 11 -10.25 15.73 -29.92
CA PHE A 11 -10.49 14.43 -29.28
C PHE A 11 -11.07 14.58 -27.87
N CYS A 12 -10.59 15.54 -27.06
CA CYS A 12 -11.15 15.81 -25.74
C CYS A 12 -12.57 16.41 -25.81
N THR A 13 -12.91 17.27 -26.78
CA THR A 13 -14.30 17.75 -26.95
C THR A 13 -15.23 16.60 -27.34
N ALA A 14 -14.82 15.76 -28.30
CA ALA A 14 -15.61 14.61 -28.72
C ALA A 14 -15.81 13.61 -27.56
N ALA A 15 -14.76 13.25 -26.83
CA ALA A 15 -14.85 12.37 -25.66
C ALA A 15 -15.70 12.98 -24.53
N PHE A 16 -15.57 14.28 -24.26
CA PHE A 16 -16.38 14.99 -23.26
C PHE A 16 -17.87 14.94 -23.63
N ILE A 17 -18.20 15.23 -24.90
CA ILE A 17 -19.57 15.18 -25.41
C ILE A 17 -20.10 13.74 -25.27
N LEU A 18 -19.41 12.72 -25.80
CA LEU A 18 -19.88 11.34 -25.73
C LEU A 18 -20.09 10.82 -24.29
N THR A 19 -19.20 11.17 -23.35
CA THR A 19 -19.34 10.76 -21.94
C THR A 19 -20.50 11.45 -21.23
N VAL A 20 -20.73 12.75 -21.48
CA VAL A 20 -21.90 13.49 -21.00
C VAL A 20 -23.20 12.91 -21.60
N LEU A 21 -23.20 12.57 -22.89
CA LEU A 21 -24.36 11.96 -23.55
C LEU A 21 -24.70 10.57 -22.97
N CYS A 22 -23.70 9.75 -22.63
CA CYS A 22 -23.92 8.48 -21.93
C CYS A 22 -24.58 8.67 -20.56
N LEU A 23 -24.19 9.71 -19.81
CA LEU A 23 -24.74 9.99 -18.49
C LEU A 23 -26.20 10.51 -18.55
N PHE A 24 -26.56 11.25 -19.60
CA PHE A 24 -27.89 11.87 -19.77
C PHE A 24 -28.82 11.15 -20.77
N ALA A 25 -28.42 10.01 -21.33
CA ALA A 25 -29.30 9.14 -22.12
C ALA A 25 -30.55 8.76 -21.30
N GLY A 26 -31.73 8.71 -21.94
CA GLY A 26 -32.99 8.43 -21.25
C GLY A 26 -33.48 9.54 -20.31
N SER A 27 -33.02 10.79 -20.51
CA SER A 27 -33.51 11.96 -19.75
C SER A 27 -34.86 12.51 -20.23
N LYS A 28 -35.28 12.13 -21.45
CA LYS A 28 -36.59 12.39 -22.07
C LYS A 28 -36.87 11.26 -23.08
N PRO A 29 -38.14 10.91 -23.39
CA PRO A 29 -38.47 9.84 -24.34
C PRO A 29 -37.78 9.96 -25.71
N SER A 30 -37.69 11.18 -26.25
CA SER A 30 -37.03 11.44 -27.55
C SER A 30 -35.49 11.55 -27.48
N PHE A 31 -34.88 11.47 -26.28
CA PHE A 31 -33.44 11.71 -26.10
C PHE A 31 -32.64 10.40 -26.06
N MET A 32 -32.11 10.03 -27.22
CA MET A 32 -31.31 8.81 -27.46
C MET A 32 -32.04 7.47 -27.21
N PRO A 33 -33.17 7.24 -27.90
CA PRO A 33 -33.82 5.93 -27.88
C PRO A 33 -32.86 4.82 -28.35
N GLY A 34 -32.79 3.72 -27.59
CA GLY A 34 -31.89 2.59 -27.86
C GLY A 34 -30.41 2.80 -27.51
N TYR A 35 -30.08 3.83 -26.72
CA TYR A 35 -28.78 3.98 -26.02
C TYR A 35 -28.95 3.72 -24.51
N ASP A 36 -29.76 2.72 -24.19
CA ASP A 36 -29.88 2.07 -22.90
C ASP A 36 -28.64 1.21 -22.60
N LEU A 37 -28.39 0.97 -21.31
CA LEU A 37 -27.40 0.02 -20.82
C LEU A 37 -27.90 -1.42 -21.02
N LEU A 38 -29.18 -1.63 -20.71
CA LEU A 38 -29.92 -2.85 -20.96
C LEU A 38 -31.42 -2.53 -21.16
N THR A 39 -32.07 -3.31 -21.99
CA THR A 39 -33.53 -3.35 -22.10
C THR A 39 -34.02 -4.53 -21.27
N PHE A 40 -34.94 -4.29 -20.34
CA PHE A 40 -35.75 -5.31 -19.68
C PHE A 40 -37.08 -5.45 -20.44
N ASN A 41 -37.47 -6.66 -20.82
CA ASN A 41 -38.68 -6.97 -21.56
C ASN A 41 -39.61 -7.80 -20.67
N ALA A 42 -40.80 -7.26 -20.42
CA ALA A 42 -41.85 -7.82 -19.58
C ALA A 42 -43.11 -8.23 -20.37
N SER A 43 -43.11 -8.12 -21.70
CA SER A 43 -44.27 -8.41 -22.58
C SER A 43 -44.86 -9.82 -22.49
N ARG A 44 -44.20 -10.76 -21.79
CA ARG A 44 -44.68 -12.14 -21.55
C ARG A 44 -44.90 -12.45 -20.07
N ILE A 45 -44.88 -11.45 -19.20
CA ILE A 45 -44.96 -11.65 -17.76
C ILE A 45 -46.27 -12.33 -17.37
N GLY A 46 -46.19 -13.41 -16.57
CA GLY A 46 -47.36 -14.18 -16.14
C GLY A 46 -47.85 -15.27 -17.10
N HIS A 47 -47.17 -15.51 -18.23
CA HIS A 47 -47.55 -16.54 -19.22
C HIS A 47 -47.78 -17.95 -18.62
N GLU A 48 -47.04 -18.35 -17.58
CA GLU A 48 -47.23 -19.64 -16.91
C GLU A 48 -48.43 -19.64 -15.95
N VAL A 49 -48.64 -18.55 -15.21
CA VAL A 49 -49.74 -18.36 -14.25
C VAL A 49 -51.11 -18.42 -14.95
N PHE A 50 -51.21 -17.86 -16.16
CA PHE A 50 -52.45 -17.89 -16.94
C PHE A 50 -52.66 -19.17 -17.76
N ASN A 51 -51.64 -20.03 -17.89
CA ASN A 51 -51.75 -21.31 -18.60
C ASN A 51 -52.15 -22.47 -17.67
N THR A 52 -52.09 -22.28 -16.35
CA THR A 52 -52.40 -23.30 -15.33
C THR A 52 -53.85 -23.31 -14.85
N SER A 53 -54.76 -22.58 -15.50
CA SER A 53 -56.17 -22.47 -15.11
C SER A 53 -57.06 -23.66 -15.56
N GLU A 54 -56.65 -24.89 -15.23
CA GLU A 54 -57.57 -26.01 -14.96
C GLU A 54 -57.81 -26.17 -13.44
N SER A 55 -58.05 -25.06 -12.73
CA SER A 55 -58.74 -25.13 -11.44
C SER A 55 -59.59 -23.89 -11.21
N SER A 56 -60.85 -24.14 -10.90
CA SER A 56 -61.86 -23.12 -10.61
C SER A 56 -61.46 -22.29 -9.39
N ASP A 57 -61.31 -20.97 -9.57
CA ASP A 57 -62.19 -20.00 -8.91
C ASP A 57 -61.91 -18.53 -9.32
N ASN A 58 -62.97 -17.90 -9.83
CA ASN A 58 -63.28 -16.46 -9.82
C ASN A 58 -62.73 -15.46 -10.89
N VAL A 59 -63.71 -14.67 -11.37
CA VAL A 59 -63.68 -13.36 -12.06
C VAL A 59 -63.16 -13.28 -13.50
N PHE A 60 -61.95 -13.73 -13.83
CA PHE A 60 -61.37 -13.41 -15.16
C PHE A 60 -61.70 -14.40 -16.30
N VAL A 61 -62.24 -15.57 -15.99
CA VAL A 61 -62.53 -16.64 -16.98
C VAL A 61 -63.70 -16.28 -17.92
N ASN A 62 -64.68 -15.50 -17.44
CA ASN A 62 -65.86 -15.09 -18.22
C ASN A 62 -65.54 -14.25 -19.48
N PHE A 63 -64.29 -13.81 -19.67
CA PHE A 63 -63.84 -13.10 -20.88
C PHE A 63 -63.24 -14.03 -21.95
N PHE A 64 -62.90 -15.28 -21.60
CA PHE A 64 -62.10 -16.18 -22.44
C PHE A 64 -62.86 -17.40 -23.00
N ASP A 65 -63.98 -17.81 -22.39
CA ASP A 65 -64.70 -19.04 -22.79
C ASP A 65 -65.35 -19.02 -24.19
N GLU A 66 -65.47 -17.86 -24.85
CA GLU A 66 -66.15 -17.75 -26.16
C GLU A 66 -65.21 -17.79 -27.39
N VAL A 67 -63.88 -17.95 -27.21
CA VAL A 67 -62.92 -17.99 -28.34
C VAL A 67 -61.85 -19.09 -28.21
N SER A 68 -62.22 -20.26 -27.68
CA SER A 68 -61.37 -21.46 -27.75
C SER A 68 -61.83 -22.40 -28.86
N ASN A 69 -61.28 -22.24 -30.07
CA ASN A 69 -61.19 -23.28 -31.11
C ASN A 69 -60.39 -22.88 -32.38
N ASP A 70 -59.53 -21.87 -32.36
CA ASP A 70 -58.53 -21.67 -33.43
C ASP A 70 -57.31 -20.81 -33.02
N ILE A 71 -56.15 -21.16 -33.61
CA ILE A 71 -54.91 -20.36 -33.74
C ILE A 71 -53.97 -20.18 -32.52
N GLU A 72 -52.97 -21.06 -32.45
CA GLU A 72 -51.77 -20.98 -31.59
C GLU A 72 -50.97 -19.67 -31.77
N SER A 73 -50.93 -19.11 -32.99
CA SER A 73 -50.24 -17.83 -33.27
C SER A 73 -51.01 -16.56 -32.88
N ARG A 74 -52.26 -16.65 -32.42
CA ARG A 74 -53.03 -15.51 -31.86
C ARG A 74 -52.97 -15.47 -30.34
N LEU A 75 -52.72 -16.60 -29.67
CA LEU A 75 -52.52 -16.64 -28.22
C LEU A 75 -51.36 -15.74 -27.79
N GLN A 76 -50.25 -15.75 -28.54
CA GLN A 76 -49.09 -14.92 -28.22
C GLN A 76 -49.39 -13.41 -28.29
N ASP A 77 -50.14 -12.95 -29.30
CA ASP A 77 -50.55 -11.55 -29.43
C ASP A 77 -51.60 -11.17 -28.35
N ARG A 78 -52.45 -12.11 -27.92
CA ARG A 78 -53.40 -11.92 -26.81
C ARG A 78 -52.73 -11.87 -25.44
N LEU A 79 -51.70 -12.68 -25.20
CA LEU A 79 -50.91 -12.64 -23.97
C LEU A 79 -50.19 -11.28 -23.82
N THR A 80 -49.74 -10.68 -24.94
CA THR A 80 -49.18 -9.33 -24.91
C THR A 80 -50.23 -8.25 -24.61
N SER A 81 -51.50 -8.42 -25.04
CA SER A 81 -52.57 -7.50 -24.59
C SER A 81 -52.93 -7.67 -23.12
N ILE A 82 -52.82 -8.87 -22.52
CA ILE A 82 -53.12 -9.08 -21.09
C ILE A 82 -52.13 -8.31 -20.19
N ALA A 83 -50.84 -8.27 -20.54
CA ALA A 83 -49.86 -7.45 -19.81
C ALA A 83 -50.22 -5.96 -19.86
N GLN A 84 -50.71 -5.48 -21.00
CA GLN A 84 -51.16 -4.11 -21.19
C GLN A 84 -52.49 -3.81 -20.46
N ASP A 85 -53.41 -4.77 -20.40
CA ASP A 85 -54.67 -4.67 -19.65
C ASP A 85 -54.44 -4.63 -18.13
N LEU A 86 -53.36 -5.27 -17.62
CA LEU A 86 -52.90 -5.13 -16.23
C LEU A 86 -52.17 -3.80 -15.95
N GLY A 87 -51.93 -3.00 -16.99
CA GLY A 87 -51.22 -1.71 -16.95
C GLY A 87 -49.69 -1.81 -16.91
N LEU A 88 -49.11 -2.94 -17.29
CA LEU A 88 -47.67 -3.12 -17.35
C LEU A 88 -47.10 -2.72 -18.72
N HIS A 89 -45.98 -2.01 -18.71
CA HIS A 89 -45.25 -1.68 -19.94
C HIS A 89 -44.49 -2.90 -20.51
N ASP A 90 -44.53 -3.07 -21.85
CA ASP A 90 -43.86 -4.19 -22.52
C ASP A 90 -42.34 -4.22 -22.27
N PHE A 91 -41.71 -3.04 -22.20
CA PHE A 91 -40.27 -2.93 -21.96
C PHE A 91 -39.87 -1.71 -21.13
N TYR A 92 -38.73 -1.85 -20.45
CA TYR A 92 -38.06 -0.81 -19.68
C TYR A 92 -36.60 -0.71 -20.14
N ALA A 93 -36.27 0.39 -20.81
CA ALA A 93 -34.94 0.76 -21.24
C ALA A 93 -34.18 1.44 -20.08
N VAL A 94 -33.18 0.75 -19.52
CA VAL A 94 -32.46 1.22 -18.32
C VAL A 94 -31.23 2.01 -18.71
N HIS A 95 -31.08 3.22 -18.16
CA HIS A 95 -29.93 4.11 -18.34
C HIS A 95 -29.19 4.32 -17.00
N ILE A 96 -28.10 5.10 -17.00
CA ILE A 96 -27.28 5.30 -15.78
C ILE A 96 -28.07 6.05 -14.68
N MET A 97 -28.88 7.04 -15.04
CA MET A 97 -29.56 7.95 -14.10
C MET A 97 -31.09 7.83 -14.06
N SER A 98 -31.67 7.02 -14.94
CA SER A 98 -33.11 6.89 -15.15
C SER A 98 -33.40 5.57 -15.88
N TYR A 99 -34.68 5.26 -16.04
CA TYR A 99 -35.15 4.29 -17.02
C TYR A 99 -36.28 4.95 -17.83
N CYS A 100 -36.55 4.40 -19.01
CA CYS A 100 -37.69 4.75 -19.84
C CYS A 100 -38.54 3.52 -20.11
N GLU A 101 -39.85 3.69 -20.18
CA GLU A 101 -40.84 2.63 -20.32
C GLU A 101 -41.62 2.81 -21.63
N GLY A 102 -42.21 1.73 -22.15
CA GLY A 102 -42.91 1.78 -23.43
C GLY A 102 -43.44 0.45 -23.92
N TYR A 103 -44.03 0.51 -25.12
CA TYR A 103 -44.68 -0.61 -25.80
C TYR A 103 -44.00 -0.92 -27.13
N TYR A 104 -44.03 -2.17 -27.56
CA TYR A 104 -43.54 -2.56 -28.88
C TYR A 104 -44.61 -2.33 -29.94
N THR A 105 -44.21 -1.74 -31.08
CA THR A 105 -45.10 -1.55 -32.23
C THR A 105 -44.53 -2.28 -33.46
N PRO A 106 -45.35 -2.97 -34.28
CA PRO A 106 -46.80 -3.17 -34.13
C PRO A 106 -47.21 -4.27 -33.14
N THR A 107 -46.32 -5.23 -32.82
CA THR A 107 -46.53 -6.31 -31.85
C THR A 107 -45.25 -6.57 -31.05
N ALA A 108 -45.37 -7.14 -29.84
CA ALA A 108 -44.20 -7.40 -28.97
C ALA A 108 -43.44 -8.70 -29.30
N VAL A 109 -44.06 -9.63 -30.04
CA VAL A 109 -43.44 -10.87 -30.51
C VAL A 109 -43.54 -10.94 -32.04
N PRO A 110 -42.48 -11.38 -32.76
CA PRO A 110 -42.57 -11.61 -34.20
C PRO A 110 -43.56 -12.74 -34.49
N ASN A 111 -44.58 -12.43 -35.28
CA ASN A 111 -45.57 -13.38 -35.78
C ASN A 111 -45.25 -13.74 -37.25
N ALA A 112 -45.95 -14.71 -37.84
CA ALA A 112 -45.75 -15.12 -39.25
C ALA A 112 -45.91 -13.99 -40.27
N THR A 113 -46.54 -12.88 -39.87
CA THR A 113 -46.79 -11.66 -40.67
C THR A 113 -45.87 -10.48 -40.36
N VAL A 114 -45.10 -10.51 -39.26
CA VAL A 114 -44.29 -9.38 -38.78
C VAL A 114 -42.89 -9.86 -38.42
N HIS A 115 -41.89 -9.42 -39.19
CA HIS A 115 -40.51 -9.83 -38.93
C HIS A 115 -39.89 -9.05 -37.76
N LYS A 116 -38.93 -9.69 -37.06
CA LYS A 116 -38.19 -9.11 -35.92
C LYS A 116 -37.47 -7.77 -36.23
N SER A 117 -37.27 -7.45 -37.51
CA SER A 117 -36.73 -6.17 -37.99
C SER A 117 -37.73 -5.02 -38.00
N GLU A 118 -39.03 -5.31 -38.04
CA GLU A 118 -40.14 -4.34 -38.15
C GLU A 118 -40.71 -3.96 -36.78
N ILE A 119 -40.38 -4.73 -35.74
CA ILE A 119 -40.74 -4.43 -34.35
C ILE A 119 -39.85 -3.31 -33.82
N HIS A 120 -40.47 -2.23 -33.36
CA HIS A 120 -39.81 -1.04 -32.85
C HIS A 120 -40.26 -0.71 -31.43
N GLN A 121 -39.37 -0.08 -30.66
CA GLN A 121 -39.65 0.38 -29.30
C GLN A 121 -40.32 1.76 -29.34
N ASN A 122 -41.58 1.85 -28.91
CA ASN A 122 -42.28 3.12 -28.73
C ASN A 122 -42.22 3.53 -27.25
N VAL A 123 -41.34 4.49 -26.94
CA VAL A 123 -41.12 4.97 -25.56
C VAL A 123 -42.23 5.93 -25.16
N THR A 124 -43.02 5.57 -24.14
CA THR A 124 -44.14 6.37 -23.62
C THR A 124 -43.70 7.32 -22.51
N GLY A 125 -42.89 6.84 -21.57
CA GLY A 125 -42.47 7.56 -20.37
C GLY A 125 -40.99 7.43 -20.07
N CYS A 126 -40.47 8.35 -19.25
CA CYS A 126 -39.14 8.23 -18.65
C CYS A 126 -39.18 8.72 -17.20
N ALA A 127 -38.56 7.95 -16.30
CA ALA A 127 -38.45 8.30 -14.90
C ALA A 127 -37.54 9.52 -14.66
N ASN A 128 -37.80 10.23 -13.56
CA ASN A 128 -36.99 11.38 -13.16
C ASN A 128 -35.52 10.99 -12.94
N ARG A 129 -34.61 11.80 -13.50
CA ARG A 129 -33.15 11.64 -13.34
C ARG A 129 -32.78 11.68 -11.86
N THR A 130 -32.19 10.60 -11.35
CA THR A 130 -31.70 10.53 -9.97
C THR A 130 -30.22 10.13 -9.94
N ALA A 131 -29.46 10.78 -9.06
CA ALA A 131 -28.05 10.46 -8.86
C ALA A 131 -27.92 9.15 -8.08
N MET A 132 -26.98 8.28 -8.46
CA MET A 132 -26.84 6.93 -7.88
C MET A 132 -28.12 6.08 -7.95
N TYR A 133 -28.93 6.28 -8.99
CA TYR A 133 -30.10 5.45 -9.29
C TYR A 133 -29.73 3.96 -9.37
N ASN A 134 -30.66 3.09 -9.00
CA ASN A 134 -30.57 1.67 -9.27
C ASN A 134 -31.93 1.17 -9.78
N PHE A 135 -31.92 0.48 -10.91
CA PHE A 135 -33.10 -0.19 -11.43
C PHE A 135 -33.53 -1.32 -10.50
N ASP A 136 -34.82 -1.38 -10.21
CA ASP A 136 -35.42 -2.36 -9.31
C ASP A 136 -36.74 -2.81 -9.94
N ALA A 137 -36.65 -3.81 -10.82
CA ALA A 137 -37.79 -4.32 -11.60
C ALA A 137 -38.95 -4.74 -10.67
N LYS A 138 -38.65 -5.42 -9.57
CA LYS A 138 -39.62 -5.83 -8.53
C LYS A 138 -40.41 -4.63 -7.99
N ALA A 139 -39.71 -3.56 -7.60
CA ALA A 139 -40.34 -2.36 -7.05
C ALA A 139 -41.06 -1.48 -8.10
N ILE A 140 -40.79 -1.66 -9.39
CA ILE A 140 -41.49 -0.98 -10.49
C ILE A 140 -42.77 -1.73 -10.83
N ILE A 141 -42.68 -3.03 -11.13
CA ILE A 141 -43.82 -3.89 -11.48
C ILE A 141 -44.85 -3.94 -10.33
N GLN A 142 -44.40 -4.07 -9.09
CA GLN A 142 -45.30 -4.00 -7.92
C GLN A 142 -46.01 -2.64 -7.81
N ARG A 143 -45.36 -1.53 -8.23
CA ARG A 143 -45.99 -0.21 -8.19
C ARG A 143 -47.06 -0.07 -9.25
N GLU A 144 -46.77 -0.42 -10.50
CA GLU A 144 -47.73 -0.35 -11.60
C GLU A 144 -48.96 -1.24 -11.31
N LEU A 145 -48.76 -2.49 -10.85
CA LEU A 145 -49.86 -3.37 -10.42
C LEU A 145 -50.66 -2.81 -9.23
N ASN A 146 -50.02 -2.10 -8.30
CA ASN A 146 -50.74 -1.45 -7.20
C ASN A 146 -51.55 -0.24 -7.68
N GLU A 147 -51.03 0.52 -8.65
CA GLU A 147 -51.71 1.68 -9.24
C GLU A 147 -52.93 1.26 -10.10
N THR A 148 -52.89 0.08 -10.73
CA THR A 148 -54.06 -0.52 -11.42
C THR A 148 -55.01 -1.31 -10.51
N GLY A 149 -54.69 -1.48 -9.23
CA GLY A 149 -55.53 -2.24 -8.28
C GLY A 149 -55.35 -3.76 -8.35
N HIS A 150 -54.40 -4.26 -9.14
CA HIS A 150 -54.07 -5.67 -9.32
C HIS A 150 -52.85 -6.13 -8.50
N GLY A 151 -52.52 -5.43 -7.42
CA GLY A 151 -51.32 -5.69 -6.59
C GLY A 151 -51.19 -7.11 -6.04
N GLU A 152 -52.29 -7.84 -5.88
CA GLU A 152 -52.30 -9.25 -5.48
C GLU A 152 -51.74 -10.19 -6.55
N VAL A 153 -51.71 -9.80 -7.83
CA VAL A 153 -51.11 -10.60 -8.91
C VAL A 153 -49.60 -10.76 -8.70
N PHE A 154 -48.94 -9.78 -8.08
CA PHE A 154 -47.51 -9.88 -7.80
C PHE A 154 -47.15 -11.03 -6.84
N SER A 155 -48.01 -11.35 -5.86
CA SER A 155 -47.75 -12.47 -4.95
C SER A 155 -47.97 -13.85 -5.59
N ARG A 156 -48.58 -13.91 -6.79
CA ARG A 156 -48.75 -15.11 -7.60
C ARG A 156 -47.66 -15.29 -8.67
N LEU A 157 -46.90 -14.23 -8.97
CA LEU A 157 -45.69 -14.33 -9.78
C LEU A 157 -44.60 -15.04 -8.95
N ASN A 158 -44.08 -16.17 -9.44
CA ASN A 158 -43.09 -17.01 -8.77
C ASN A 158 -41.68 -16.38 -8.76
N TRP A 159 -41.54 -15.22 -8.12
CA TRP A 159 -40.30 -14.43 -8.11
C TRP A 159 -39.23 -15.08 -7.21
N SER A 160 -38.27 -15.76 -7.83
CA SER A 160 -37.20 -16.48 -7.15
C SER A 160 -36.26 -15.56 -6.34
N ASP A 161 -35.88 -16.00 -5.13
CA ASP A 161 -34.91 -15.31 -4.27
C ASP A 161 -33.52 -15.19 -4.95
N ASP A 162 -33.12 -16.17 -5.78
CA ASP A 162 -31.87 -16.14 -6.56
C ASP A 162 -31.79 -14.93 -7.51
N LEU A 163 -32.95 -14.50 -8.05
CA LEU A 163 -33.05 -13.33 -8.93
C LEU A 163 -32.85 -12.04 -8.13
N ASP A 164 -33.40 -11.95 -6.92
CA ASP A 164 -33.23 -10.79 -6.04
C ASP A 164 -31.78 -10.64 -5.53
N ASP A 165 -31.12 -11.74 -5.16
CA ASP A 165 -29.71 -11.75 -4.75
C ASP A 165 -28.79 -11.34 -5.91
N GLY A 166 -29.03 -11.87 -7.11
CA GLY A 166 -28.31 -11.50 -8.33
C GLY A 166 -28.48 -10.02 -8.68
N LEU A 167 -29.72 -9.50 -8.59
CA LEU A 167 -30.01 -8.08 -8.78
C LEU A 167 -29.39 -7.20 -7.69
N TYR A 168 -29.32 -7.65 -6.43
CA TYR A 168 -28.72 -6.90 -5.33
C TYR A 168 -27.23 -6.60 -5.57
N ALA A 169 -26.45 -7.59 -6.01
CA ALA A 169 -25.03 -7.40 -6.35
C ALA A 169 -24.83 -6.37 -7.48
N LEU A 170 -25.73 -6.36 -8.47
CA LEU A 170 -25.71 -5.42 -9.59
C LEU A 170 -26.03 -3.98 -9.15
N ARG A 171 -26.90 -3.76 -8.15
CA ARG A 171 -27.23 -2.43 -7.60
C ARG A 171 -25.99 -1.72 -7.05
N LEU A 172 -25.09 -2.44 -6.36
CA LEU A 172 -23.85 -1.87 -5.82
C LEU A 172 -22.90 -1.46 -6.97
N THR A 173 -22.80 -2.29 -7.99
CA THR A 173 -21.93 -2.08 -9.15
C THR A 173 -22.42 -0.92 -10.03
N ALA A 174 -23.74 -0.78 -10.22
CA ALA A 174 -24.35 0.33 -10.95
C ALA A 174 -24.09 1.70 -10.28
N LYS A 175 -24.12 1.76 -8.94
CA LYS A 175 -23.77 2.98 -8.18
C LYS A 175 -22.30 3.37 -8.35
N ALA A 176 -21.40 2.39 -8.34
CA ALA A 176 -19.98 2.62 -8.63
C ALA A 176 -19.76 3.12 -10.06
N MET A 177 -20.46 2.54 -11.05
CA MET A 177 -20.44 2.99 -12.45
C MET A 177 -20.83 4.47 -12.59
N PHE A 178 -21.94 4.92 -11.99
CA PHE A 178 -22.35 6.32 -12.00
C PHE A 178 -21.25 7.27 -11.47
N VAL A 179 -20.62 6.92 -10.34
CA VAL A 179 -19.53 7.70 -9.75
C VAL A 179 -18.32 7.76 -10.69
N LEU A 180 -17.96 6.65 -11.32
CA LEU A 180 -16.84 6.59 -12.27
C LEU A 180 -17.07 7.47 -13.51
N PHE A 181 -18.29 7.48 -14.08
CA PHE A 181 -18.63 8.39 -15.19
C PHE A 181 -18.56 9.87 -14.78
N CYS A 182 -19.04 10.23 -13.58
CA CYS A 182 -18.90 11.60 -13.06
C CYS A 182 -17.42 12.03 -12.90
N ILE A 183 -16.56 11.14 -12.38
CA ILE A 183 -15.12 11.39 -12.25
C ILE A 183 -14.45 11.51 -13.63
N ALA A 184 -14.81 10.65 -14.58
CA ALA A 184 -14.32 10.69 -15.96
C ALA A 184 -14.67 12.02 -16.64
N ILE A 185 -15.94 12.46 -16.58
CA ILE A 185 -16.38 13.76 -17.12
C ILE A 185 -15.60 14.91 -16.46
N GLY A 186 -15.34 14.84 -15.15
CA GLY A 186 -14.51 15.81 -14.43
C GLY A 186 -13.08 15.89 -14.98
N PHE A 187 -12.39 14.75 -15.13
CA PHE A 187 -11.01 14.74 -15.65
C PHE A 187 -10.94 15.13 -17.14
N ILE A 188 -11.86 14.64 -17.98
CA ILE A 188 -11.93 15.00 -19.40
C ILE A 188 -12.24 16.50 -19.58
N GLY A 189 -13.11 17.07 -18.72
CA GLY A 189 -13.40 18.51 -18.71
C GLY A 189 -12.17 19.36 -18.34
N ILE A 190 -11.41 18.95 -17.32
CA ILE A 190 -10.16 19.63 -16.95
C ILE A 190 -9.12 19.49 -18.06
N ALA A 191 -8.98 18.31 -18.66
CA ALA A 191 -8.10 18.04 -19.79
C ALA A 191 -8.42 18.91 -21.02
N LEU A 192 -9.71 19.09 -21.33
CA LEU A 192 -10.17 19.98 -22.39
C LEU A 192 -9.77 21.44 -22.12
N VAL A 193 -10.03 21.95 -20.92
CA VAL A 193 -9.64 23.32 -20.53
C VAL A 193 -8.12 23.49 -20.58
N SER A 194 -7.36 22.53 -20.07
CA SER A 194 -5.89 22.62 -20.04
C SER A 194 -5.26 22.48 -21.44
N ALA A 195 -5.86 21.71 -22.34
CA ALA A 195 -5.50 21.64 -23.75
C ALA A 195 -5.69 23.00 -24.45
N VAL A 196 -6.83 23.67 -24.23
CA VAL A 196 -7.09 25.02 -24.76
C VAL A 196 -6.10 26.06 -24.21
N VAL A 197 -5.87 26.08 -22.89
CA VAL A 197 -4.87 26.96 -22.25
C VAL A 197 -3.46 26.74 -22.83
N SER A 198 -3.15 25.51 -23.22
CA SER A 198 -1.85 25.10 -23.80
C SER A 198 -1.68 25.44 -25.29
N ILE A 199 -2.70 25.99 -25.94
CA ILE A 199 -2.57 26.69 -27.23
C ILE A 199 -2.05 28.12 -27.01
N LEU A 200 -2.40 28.74 -25.88
CA LEU A 200 -2.09 30.14 -25.58
C LEU A 200 -0.79 30.31 -24.77
N PHE A 201 -0.48 29.40 -23.85
CA PHE A 201 0.66 29.50 -22.93
C PHE A 201 1.57 28.26 -23.01
N GLU A 202 2.76 28.41 -23.61
CA GLU A 202 3.75 27.33 -23.67
C GLU A 202 4.59 27.27 -22.38
N GLY A 203 4.42 26.20 -21.59
CA GLY A 203 5.20 25.96 -20.36
C GLY A 203 5.49 24.49 -20.13
N ARG A 204 6.75 24.16 -19.77
CA ARG A 204 7.22 22.77 -19.54
C ARG A 204 6.45 22.02 -18.45
N LEU A 205 5.92 22.76 -17.47
CA LEU A 205 5.14 22.24 -16.34
C LEU A 205 3.65 22.07 -16.72
N SER A 206 3.06 23.01 -17.47
CA SER A 206 1.72 22.87 -18.05
C SER A 206 1.63 21.62 -18.94
N ALA A 207 2.61 21.40 -19.81
CA ALA A 207 2.69 20.20 -20.64
C ALA A 207 2.84 18.89 -19.85
N LEU A 208 3.26 18.93 -18.56
CA LEU A 208 3.36 17.74 -17.71
C LEU A 208 2.04 17.46 -17.01
N PHE A 209 1.37 18.53 -16.57
CA PHE A 209 0.01 18.49 -16.06
C PHE A 209 -0.98 17.93 -17.09
N ASN A 210 -0.91 18.36 -18.36
CA ASN A 210 -1.74 17.82 -19.44
C ASN A 210 -1.61 16.30 -19.61
N ILE A 211 -0.38 15.79 -19.73
CA ILE A 211 -0.15 14.35 -19.92
C ILE A 211 -0.69 13.53 -18.73
N ILE A 212 -0.58 14.06 -17.51
CA ILE A 212 -1.12 13.39 -16.31
C ILE A 212 -2.65 13.43 -16.31
N ILE A 213 -3.29 14.56 -16.64
CA ILE A 213 -4.76 14.67 -16.62
C ILE A 213 -5.40 13.89 -17.80
N ASP A 214 -4.78 13.90 -18.99
CA ASP A 214 -5.18 13.11 -20.14
C ASP A 214 -5.17 11.61 -19.80
N TRP A 215 -4.06 11.13 -19.18
CA TRP A 215 -3.91 9.74 -18.76
C TRP A 215 -4.88 9.33 -17.66
N LEU A 216 -5.12 10.21 -16.66
CA LEU A 216 -6.13 9.97 -15.63
C LEU A 216 -7.55 9.92 -16.22
N GLY A 217 -7.86 10.80 -17.17
CA GLY A 217 -9.13 10.78 -17.90
C GLY A 217 -9.32 9.50 -18.72
N PHE A 218 -8.29 9.05 -19.44
CA PHE A 218 -8.28 7.78 -20.17
C PHE A 218 -8.50 6.58 -19.25
N MET A 219 -7.76 6.49 -18.13
CA MET A 219 -7.89 5.37 -17.19
C MET A 219 -9.28 5.33 -16.54
N THR A 220 -9.84 6.48 -16.12
CA THR A 220 -11.16 6.49 -15.47
C THR A 220 -12.30 6.18 -16.44
N ILE A 221 -12.28 6.69 -17.68
CA ILE A 221 -13.30 6.32 -18.68
C ILE A 221 -13.15 4.86 -19.15
N GLY A 222 -11.93 4.35 -19.22
CA GLY A 222 -11.68 2.93 -19.51
C GLY A 222 -12.26 2.01 -18.44
N ILE A 223 -12.02 2.31 -17.16
CA ILE A 223 -12.60 1.56 -16.03
C ILE A 223 -14.12 1.71 -16.01
N ALA A 224 -14.67 2.92 -16.22
CA ALA A 224 -16.12 3.14 -16.30
C ALA A 224 -16.78 2.31 -17.42
N SER A 225 -16.15 2.25 -18.60
CA SER A 225 -16.62 1.47 -19.75
C SER A 225 -16.53 -0.05 -19.50
N ALA A 226 -15.46 -0.51 -18.85
CA ALA A 226 -15.31 -1.91 -18.44
C ALA A 226 -16.37 -2.32 -17.42
N VAL A 227 -16.61 -1.51 -16.38
CA VAL A 227 -17.67 -1.75 -15.39
C VAL A 227 -19.05 -1.73 -16.04
N ALA A 228 -19.33 -0.78 -16.93
CA ALA A 228 -20.60 -0.74 -17.67
C ALA A 228 -20.80 -1.99 -18.55
N THR A 229 -19.73 -2.48 -19.20
CA THR A 229 -19.76 -3.74 -19.96
C THR A 229 -20.06 -4.94 -19.06
N ALA A 230 -19.42 -5.00 -17.88
CA ALA A 230 -19.65 -6.06 -16.90
C ALA A 230 -21.08 -6.05 -16.35
N VAL A 231 -21.63 -4.88 -15.99
CA VAL A 231 -23.03 -4.73 -15.56
C VAL A 231 -23.99 -5.13 -16.67
N ALA A 232 -23.80 -4.63 -17.89
CA ALA A 232 -24.69 -4.94 -19.02
C ALA A 232 -24.73 -6.45 -19.32
N VAL A 233 -23.58 -7.13 -19.32
CA VAL A 233 -23.52 -8.59 -19.55
C VAL A 233 -24.10 -9.35 -18.36
N LYS A 234 -23.65 -9.08 -17.13
CA LYS A 234 -24.08 -9.86 -15.95
C LYS A 234 -25.54 -9.64 -15.56
N ALA A 235 -26.09 -8.44 -15.77
CA ALA A 235 -27.52 -8.22 -15.62
C ALA A 235 -28.30 -9.04 -16.65
N THR A 236 -27.89 -9.08 -17.92
CA THR A 236 -28.60 -9.91 -18.91
C THR A 236 -28.44 -11.40 -18.67
N ASP A 237 -27.26 -11.87 -18.23
CA ASP A 237 -27.03 -13.28 -17.90
C ASP A 237 -27.95 -13.73 -16.75
N VAL A 238 -28.02 -12.94 -15.67
CA VAL A 238 -28.83 -13.24 -14.48
C VAL A 238 -30.33 -13.17 -14.79
N ILE A 239 -30.78 -12.10 -15.47
CA ILE A 239 -32.21 -11.91 -15.74
C ILE A 239 -32.72 -12.98 -16.72
N ASN A 240 -31.98 -13.33 -17.78
CA ASN A 240 -32.44 -14.40 -18.67
C ASN A 240 -32.40 -15.77 -17.98
N LYS A 241 -31.37 -16.07 -17.16
CA LYS A 241 -31.25 -17.38 -16.48
C LYS A 241 -32.40 -17.67 -15.50
N TYR A 242 -32.92 -16.65 -14.81
CA TYR A 242 -33.92 -16.80 -13.74
C TYR A 242 -35.27 -16.13 -14.04
N GLY A 243 -35.38 -15.41 -15.17
CA GLY A 243 -36.59 -14.69 -15.58
C GLY A 243 -37.39 -15.41 -16.66
N ASP A 244 -36.81 -16.36 -17.40
CA ASP A 244 -37.49 -17.07 -18.49
C ASP A 244 -38.78 -17.75 -18.01
N ASP A 245 -38.77 -18.40 -16.83
CA ASP A 245 -39.94 -19.04 -16.20
C ASP A 245 -41.09 -18.04 -15.94
N ILE A 246 -40.75 -16.80 -15.58
CA ILE A 246 -41.71 -15.73 -15.25
C ILE A 246 -42.16 -14.97 -16.53
N GLY A 247 -41.53 -15.25 -17.67
CA GLY A 247 -41.76 -14.53 -18.94
C GLY A 247 -41.01 -13.21 -19.06
N ILE A 248 -39.90 -13.06 -18.33
CA ILE A 248 -39.06 -11.85 -18.27
C ILE A 248 -37.75 -12.12 -19.00
N SER A 249 -37.35 -11.22 -19.91
CA SER A 249 -36.05 -11.32 -20.61
C SER A 249 -35.30 -9.99 -20.64
N ALA A 250 -33.98 -10.03 -20.79
CA ALA A 250 -33.12 -8.85 -20.84
C ALA A 250 -32.14 -8.87 -22.02
N LYS A 251 -31.99 -7.71 -22.67
CA LYS A 251 -31.13 -7.50 -23.84
C LYS A 251 -30.10 -6.42 -23.56
N ARG A 252 -28.83 -6.67 -23.85
CA ARG A 252 -27.75 -5.71 -23.60
C ARG A 252 -27.76 -4.56 -24.62
N GLY A 253 -27.48 -3.35 -24.15
CA GLY A 253 -27.41 -2.14 -24.96
C GLY A 253 -26.11 -1.99 -25.74
N ASN A 254 -25.97 -2.70 -26.86
CA ASN A 254 -24.74 -2.65 -27.68
C ASN A 254 -24.38 -1.22 -28.12
N LYS A 255 -25.36 -0.36 -28.46
CA LYS A 255 -25.10 1.01 -28.93
C LYS A 255 -24.48 1.89 -27.84
N PHE A 256 -24.95 1.77 -26.60
CA PHE A 256 -24.39 2.45 -25.44
C PHE A 256 -22.92 2.03 -25.22
N LEU A 257 -22.66 0.71 -25.22
CA LEU A 257 -21.30 0.19 -25.07
C LEU A 257 -20.34 0.68 -26.18
N ILE A 258 -20.81 0.77 -27.43
CA ILE A 258 -20.01 1.33 -28.53
C ILE A 258 -19.61 2.79 -28.23
N ILE A 259 -20.54 3.64 -27.78
CA ILE A 259 -20.20 5.05 -27.47
C ILE A 259 -19.19 5.16 -26.32
N THR A 260 -19.33 4.38 -25.25
CA THR A 260 -18.40 4.43 -24.11
C THR A 260 -16.98 4.00 -24.51
N TRP A 261 -16.87 2.94 -25.33
CA TRP A 261 -15.58 2.48 -25.84
C TRP A 261 -14.97 3.44 -26.89
N VAL A 262 -15.79 4.09 -27.73
CA VAL A 262 -15.32 5.16 -28.63
C VAL A 262 -14.78 6.36 -27.85
N ALA A 263 -15.44 6.79 -26.78
CA ALA A 263 -14.94 7.86 -25.91
C ALA A 263 -13.59 7.49 -25.25
N THR A 264 -13.44 6.23 -24.85
CA THR A 264 -12.18 5.68 -24.32
C THR A 264 -11.06 5.70 -25.37
N GLY A 265 -11.36 5.29 -26.61
CA GLY A 265 -10.43 5.36 -27.75
C GLY A 265 -10.00 6.79 -28.09
N LEU A 266 -10.92 7.76 -28.05
CA LEU A 266 -10.61 9.17 -28.26
C LEU A 266 -9.69 9.72 -27.16
N MET A 267 -9.89 9.36 -25.89
CA MET A 267 -8.99 9.76 -24.81
C MET A 267 -7.59 9.11 -24.92
N LEU A 268 -7.51 7.87 -25.42
CA LEU A 268 -6.22 7.24 -25.73
C LEU A 268 -5.48 8.01 -26.83
N LEU A 269 -6.17 8.34 -27.94
CA LEU A 269 -5.59 9.13 -29.04
C LEU A 269 -5.16 10.53 -28.59
N SER A 270 -5.93 11.18 -27.71
CA SER A 270 -5.54 12.46 -27.09
C SER A 270 -4.24 12.29 -26.28
N THR A 271 -4.18 11.29 -25.39
CA THR A 271 -2.98 11.00 -24.58
C THR A 271 -1.75 10.69 -25.45
N CYS A 272 -1.90 9.89 -26.52
CA CYS A 272 -0.84 9.59 -27.48
C CYS A 272 -0.36 10.84 -28.23
N THR A 273 -1.25 11.72 -28.66
CA THR A 273 -0.87 12.95 -29.39
C THR A 273 -0.21 13.98 -28.46
N SER A 274 -0.70 14.15 -27.22
CA SER A 274 -0.08 14.95 -26.15
C SER A 274 1.34 14.48 -25.82
N THR A 275 1.56 13.16 -25.70
CA THR A 275 2.88 12.58 -25.39
C THR A 275 3.85 12.63 -26.57
N LEU A 276 3.43 12.25 -27.79
CA LEU A 276 4.25 12.34 -29.00
C LEU A 276 4.71 13.78 -29.28
N ARG A 277 3.81 14.77 -29.17
CA ARG A 277 4.17 16.19 -29.30
C ARG A 277 5.29 16.59 -28.34
N ARG A 278 5.27 16.09 -27.10
CA ARG A 278 6.30 16.39 -26.11
C ARG A 278 7.62 15.68 -26.39
N LEU A 279 7.60 14.41 -26.81
CA LEU A 279 8.80 13.68 -27.20
C LEU A 279 9.52 14.40 -28.36
N ILE A 280 8.79 14.75 -29.41
CA ILE A 280 9.32 15.51 -30.56
C ILE A 280 9.93 16.85 -30.13
N VAL A 281 9.27 17.61 -29.24
CA VAL A 281 9.80 18.88 -28.73
C VAL A 281 11.01 18.68 -27.81
N MET A 282 11.08 17.59 -27.05
CA MET A 282 12.22 17.24 -26.21
C MET A 282 13.43 16.83 -27.05
N GLU A 283 13.21 16.08 -28.12
CA GLU A 283 14.25 15.62 -29.05
C GLU A 283 14.79 16.76 -29.92
N LEU A 284 13.93 17.70 -30.34
CA LEU A 284 14.32 18.98 -30.96
C LEU A 284 15.02 19.97 -30.01
N SER A 285 14.97 19.75 -28.69
CA SER A 285 15.65 20.58 -27.69
C SER A 285 16.81 19.88 -26.97
N ALA A 286 17.11 18.63 -27.33
CA ALA A 286 18.34 17.95 -26.99
C ALA A 286 19.51 18.53 -27.82
N ALA A 287 20.67 18.69 -27.20
CA ALA A 287 21.87 19.11 -27.93
C ALA A 287 22.24 18.04 -28.98
N PRO A 288 22.62 18.43 -30.22
CA PRO A 288 22.86 17.48 -31.29
C PRO A 288 24.02 16.54 -30.94
N ASN A 289 23.74 15.25 -30.96
CA ASN A 289 24.73 14.21 -30.70
C ASN A 289 25.79 14.26 -31.82
N ALA A 290 27.05 14.56 -31.47
CA ALA A 290 28.09 15.00 -32.42
C ALA A 290 28.48 13.96 -33.50
N ASN A 291 28.01 12.73 -33.36
CA ASN A 291 28.28 11.62 -34.26
C ASN A 291 27.21 11.45 -35.37
N HIS A 292 26.13 12.26 -35.38
CA HIS A 292 25.10 12.16 -36.41
C HIS A 292 25.49 12.91 -37.71
N TRP A 293 25.20 12.32 -38.87
CA TRP A 293 25.71 12.79 -40.17
C TRP A 293 25.27 14.22 -40.53
N SER A 294 24.08 14.65 -40.09
CA SER A 294 23.55 15.99 -40.30
C SER A 294 24.40 17.10 -39.64
N ALA A 295 25.08 16.80 -38.51
CA ALA A 295 25.95 17.77 -37.84
C ALA A 295 27.17 18.14 -38.70
N ARG A 296 27.71 17.17 -39.47
CA ARG A 296 28.85 17.39 -40.38
C ARG A 296 28.51 18.30 -41.57
N LEU A 297 27.25 18.34 -41.98
CA LEU A 297 26.76 19.22 -43.04
C LEU A 297 26.74 20.69 -42.58
N VAL A 298 26.22 20.93 -41.37
CA VAL A 298 26.11 22.27 -40.77
C VAL A 298 27.49 22.87 -40.49
N THR A 299 28.46 22.07 -40.02
CA THR A 299 29.84 22.55 -39.80
C THR A 299 30.56 22.96 -41.09
N LYS A 300 30.20 22.41 -42.26
CA LYS A 300 30.76 22.83 -43.55
C LYS A 300 30.16 24.13 -44.07
N LEU A 301 28.92 24.48 -43.70
CA LEU A 301 28.24 25.70 -44.13
C LEU A 301 28.49 26.90 -43.19
N GLY A 302 28.71 26.66 -41.90
CA GLY A 302 28.95 27.73 -40.92
C GLY A 302 30.31 28.45 -41.03
N GLY A 303 31.24 27.97 -41.85
CA GLY A 303 32.63 28.47 -41.90
C GLY A 303 32.87 29.82 -42.57
N LYS A 304 31.85 30.48 -43.15
CA LYS A 304 32.01 31.73 -43.93
C LYS A 304 31.50 33.01 -43.29
N LEU A 305 30.90 32.97 -42.11
CA LEU A 305 30.32 34.16 -41.45
C LEU A 305 30.63 34.22 -39.95
N ARG A 306 31.88 34.52 -39.59
CA ARG A 306 32.18 35.12 -38.28
C ARG A 306 33.42 36.02 -38.34
N SER A 307 33.19 37.34 -38.27
CA SER A 307 34.24 38.35 -38.13
C SER A 307 34.92 38.23 -36.77
N GLU A 308 36.25 38.31 -36.76
CA GLU A 308 37.04 38.43 -35.55
C GLU A 308 36.82 39.80 -34.89
N LYS A 309 36.51 39.80 -33.59
CA LYS A 309 36.80 40.92 -32.70
C LYS A 309 37.58 40.40 -31.51
N HIS A 310 38.81 40.88 -31.36
CA HIS A 310 39.66 40.59 -30.20
C HIS A 310 38.96 40.94 -28.90
N TYR A 311 38.91 39.98 -27.98
CA TYR A 311 38.44 40.19 -26.61
C TYR A 311 39.67 40.38 -25.71
N SER A 312 39.89 41.59 -25.20
CA SER A 312 41.09 41.92 -24.43
C SER A 312 41.10 41.27 -23.04
N GLN A 313 42.25 40.71 -22.66
CA GLN A 313 42.42 39.97 -21.40
C GLN A 313 42.24 40.88 -20.16
N ASP A 314 42.56 42.17 -20.27
CA ASP A 314 42.37 43.19 -19.22
C ASP A 314 40.95 43.27 -18.65
N ALA A 315 39.93 43.04 -19.49
CA ALA A 315 38.52 43.09 -19.06
C ALA A 315 38.17 41.92 -18.12
N ALA A 316 38.81 40.76 -18.31
CA ALA A 316 38.62 39.59 -17.45
C ALA A 316 39.36 39.73 -16.11
N GLU A 317 40.58 40.28 -16.12
CA GLU A 317 41.36 40.50 -14.89
C GLU A 317 40.76 41.61 -14.00
N LYS A 318 40.27 42.71 -14.59
CA LYS A 318 39.55 43.76 -13.82
C LYS A 318 38.31 43.21 -13.11
N LYS A 319 37.62 42.21 -13.69
CA LYS A 319 36.49 41.55 -13.02
C LYS A 319 36.95 40.66 -11.86
N ARG A 320 37.95 39.80 -12.08
CA ARG A 320 38.54 38.95 -11.02
C ARG A 320 39.06 39.75 -9.81
N ARG A 321 39.75 40.88 -10.03
CA ARG A 321 40.22 41.77 -8.94
C ARG A 321 39.07 42.45 -8.16
N LYS A 322 37.91 42.68 -8.79
CA LYS A 322 36.74 43.29 -8.14
C LYS A 322 35.97 42.30 -7.27
N ASP A 323 36.01 41.01 -7.62
CA ASP A 323 35.37 39.94 -6.86
C ASP A 323 36.23 39.49 -5.67
N SER A 324 37.57 39.43 -5.80
CA SER A 324 38.48 39.14 -4.68
C SER A 324 38.43 40.22 -3.58
N SER A 325 38.29 41.49 -3.96
CA SER A 325 38.15 42.62 -3.04
C SER A 325 36.88 42.57 -2.17
N LYS A 326 35.84 41.83 -2.57
CA LYS A 326 34.58 41.70 -1.81
C LYS A 326 34.57 40.55 -0.80
N LEU A 327 35.55 39.65 -0.85
CA LEU A 327 35.67 38.51 0.07
C LEU A 327 36.47 38.81 1.35
N GLN A 328 37.09 40.01 1.46
CA GLN A 328 37.99 40.36 2.56
C GLN A 328 37.43 41.37 3.59
N LYS A 329 36.14 41.71 3.54
CA LYS A 329 35.47 42.52 4.57
C LYS A 329 34.15 41.91 5.06
N ARG A 330 34.28 40.88 5.90
CA ARG A 330 33.31 40.55 6.96
C ARG A 330 33.96 39.66 8.01
N GLY A 331 34.73 40.29 8.90
CA GLY A 331 35.03 39.66 10.19
C GLY A 331 33.74 39.54 11.01
N HIS A 332 33.61 38.47 11.77
CA HIS A 332 32.56 38.36 12.78
C HIS A 332 33.15 37.92 14.12
N GLN A 333 32.63 38.55 15.17
CA GLN A 333 33.15 38.45 16.53
C GLN A 333 32.81 37.08 17.14
N ARG A 334 33.60 36.67 18.14
CA ARG A 334 33.19 35.63 19.09
C ARG A 334 31.93 36.11 19.84
N PRO A 335 30.87 35.29 19.93
CA PRO A 335 29.93 35.36 21.05
C PRO A 335 30.58 34.73 22.29
N ALA A 336 30.18 35.19 23.47
CA ALA A 336 30.59 34.61 24.74
C ALA A 336 29.81 33.32 25.06
N VAL A 337 30.30 32.56 26.04
CA VAL A 337 29.61 31.41 26.65
C VAL A 337 28.37 31.91 27.41
N PRO A 338 27.19 31.26 27.25
CA PRO A 338 26.12 31.27 28.23
C PRO A 338 26.01 29.92 28.95
N GLU A 339 25.63 29.99 30.22
CA GLU A 339 25.62 28.90 31.20
C GLU A 339 24.44 27.91 31.01
N VAL A 340 24.59 26.69 31.51
CA VAL A 340 23.60 25.61 31.39
C VAL A 340 22.67 25.59 32.60
N ASN A 341 21.35 25.45 32.38
CA ASN A 341 20.35 25.25 33.44
C ASN A 341 19.74 23.83 33.42
N GLU A 342 19.23 23.41 34.58
CA GLU A 342 18.98 22.01 35.02
C GLU A 342 17.92 21.19 34.25
N LEU A 343 17.47 21.63 33.07
CA LEU A 343 16.56 20.89 32.18
C LEU A 343 17.11 20.67 30.76
N GLY A 344 18.28 21.22 30.42
CA GLY A 344 18.99 20.88 29.18
C GLY A 344 18.35 21.40 27.86
N GLU A 345 17.47 22.40 27.93
CA GLU A 345 16.85 23.02 26.75
C GLU A 345 17.55 24.36 26.38
N GLN A 346 17.56 24.68 25.08
CA GLN A 346 17.80 26.04 24.56
C GLN A 346 16.62 26.44 23.65
N GLU A 347 15.96 27.55 23.96
CA GLU A 347 15.09 28.32 23.04
C GLU A 347 15.99 29.22 22.16
N TYR A 348 15.79 29.55 20.88
CA TYR A 348 14.70 30.17 20.08
C TYR A 348 15.01 29.92 18.56
N ALA A 349 14.13 30.06 17.54
CA ALA A 349 12.67 30.19 17.42
C ALA A 349 12.19 30.08 15.93
N ILE A 350 10.86 30.00 15.77
CA ILE A 350 9.93 30.36 14.67
C ILE A 350 10.55 31.22 13.52
N PHE A 351 10.39 30.97 12.21
CA PHE A 351 9.39 30.24 11.38
C PHE A 351 10.07 29.07 10.58
N ALA A 352 9.57 28.42 9.52
CA ALA A 352 8.40 28.60 8.62
C ALA A 352 7.96 27.26 7.95
N GLU A 353 7.00 27.32 7.02
CA GLU A 353 6.32 26.18 6.38
C GLU A 353 6.98 25.63 5.09
N ASN A 354 6.95 24.31 4.89
CA ASN A 354 5.91 23.68 4.05
C ASN A 354 5.93 22.14 4.05
N ARG A 355 4.74 21.52 4.01
CA ARG A 355 4.51 20.06 3.93
C ARG A 355 4.15 19.64 2.49
N ARG A 356 4.55 18.43 2.07
CA ARG A 356 3.71 17.54 1.22
C ARG A 356 3.93 16.05 1.60
N PRO A 357 2.87 15.23 1.67
CA PRO A 357 2.97 13.80 2.00
C PRO A 357 3.23 12.92 0.77
N ALA A 358 3.91 11.78 0.96
CA ALA A 358 4.04 10.73 -0.05
C ALA A 358 2.88 9.72 0.07
N ARG A 359 2.37 9.22 -1.07
CA ARG A 359 1.25 8.27 -1.13
C ARG A 359 1.66 6.82 -0.81
N ARG A 360 0.69 6.06 -0.32
CA ARG A 360 0.67 4.61 -0.13
C ARG A 360 0.82 3.88 -1.48
N LYS A 361 1.38 2.66 -1.49
CA LYS A 361 1.35 1.72 -2.63
C LYS A 361 0.46 0.52 -2.28
N GLU A 362 -0.16 -0.05 -3.30
CA GLU A 362 -0.97 -1.28 -3.20
C GLU A 362 -0.12 -2.55 -3.10
N GLN A 363 -0.73 -3.59 -2.55
CA GLN A 363 -0.22 -4.97 -2.51
C GLN A 363 -0.45 -5.64 -3.87
N ASP A 364 0.47 -6.52 -4.27
CA ASP A 364 0.35 -7.32 -5.49
C ASP A 364 0.08 -8.78 -5.11
N LEU A 365 -0.93 -9.39 -5.73
CA LEU A 365 -1.41 -10.74 -5.39
C LEU A 365 -0.72 -11.78 -6.29
N GLY A 366 0.55 -12.06 -6.01
CA GLY A 366 1.37 -13.03 -6.75
C GLY A 366 1.50 -14.42 -6.11
N GLU A 367 0.97 -14.63 -4.90
CA GLU A 367 1.36 -15.74 -4.02
C GLU A 367 0.27 -16.83 -3.85
N MET A 368 -0.36 -17.23 -4.95
CA MET A 368 -1.34 -18.34 -4.98
C MET A 368 -1.05 -19.41 -6.06
N MET A 369 0.22 -19.66 -6.39
CA MET A 369 0.62 -20.69 -7.37
C MET A 369 1.83 -21.58 -6.97
N HIS A 370 2.13 -21.69 -5.66
CA HIS A 370 3.16 -22.62 -5.16
C HIS A 370 2.72 -23.37 -3.88
N GLY A 371 1.56 -24.03 -3.95
CA GLY A 371 1.01 -24.88 -2.88
C GLY A 371 0.39 -26.19 -3.37
N LEU A 372 0.76 -26.66 -4.58
CA LEU A 372 0.21 -27.86 -5.22
C LEU A 372 1.30 -28.84 -5.68
N ALA A 373 2.30 -29.08 -4.82
CA ALA A 373 3.21 -30.21 -4.94
C ALA A 373 3.76 -30.56 -3.55
N TYR A 374 3.78 -31.86 -3.22
CA TYR A 374 4.15 -32.46 -1.92
C TYR A 374 3.16 -32.09 -0.79
N HIS A 375 2.31 -32.99 -0.30
CA HIS A 375 2.66 -34.30 0.27
C HIS A 375 1.58 -35.37 0.00
N ASP A 376 1.97 -36.44 -0.70
CA ASP A 376 1.46 -37.79 -0.42
C ASP A 376 2.32 -38.41 0.71
N ASP A 377 1.89 -39.57 1.21
CA ASP A 377 2.57 -40.46 2.19
C ASP A 377 2.63 -39.98 3.66
N GLU A 378 1.73 -40.48 4.52
CA GLU A 378 2.06 -41.50 5.56
C GLU A 378 0.84 -41.99 6.39
N GLU A 379 0.60 -43.29 6.27
CA GLU A 379 0.06 -44.34 7.18
C GLU A 379 -1.08 -44.11 8.22
N ASP A 380 -1.99 -45.09 8.22
CA ASP A 380 -3.11 -45.28 9.15
C ASP A 380 -2.71 -45.73 10.57
N LEU A 381 -3.37 -45.19 11.59
CA LEU A 381 -3.55 -45.85 12.89
C LEU A 381 -5.01 -45.70 13.38
N PRO A 382 -5.69 -46.79 13.79
CA PRO A 382 -7.11 -46.76 14.12
C PRO A 382 -7.36 -46.25 15.55
N VAL A 383 -8.24 -45.26 15.70
CA VAL A 383 -8.78 -44.85 17.01
C VAL A 383 -10.24 -45.26 17.12
N GLU A 384 -10.57 -45.95 18.20
CA GLU A 384 -11.86 -46.59 18.44
C GLU A 384 -13.03 -45.59 18.48
N LYS A 385 -14.18 -46.00 17.91
CA LYS A 385 -15.45 -45.27 18.06
C LYS A 385 -15.97 -45.43 19.49
N CYS A 386 -16.00 -44.34 20.24
CA CYS A 386 -16.87 -44.22 21.41
C CYS A 386 -18.20 -43.59 20.97
N GLU A 387 -19.32 -44.28 21.23
CA GLU A 387 -20.65 -43.83 20.83
C GLU A 387 -21.04 -42.52 21.53
N SER A 388 -21.59 -41.56 20.77
CA SER A 388 -22.10 -40.31 21.35
C SER A 388 -23.63 -40.31 21.36
N ALA A 389 -24.20 -40.26 22.57
CA ALA A 389 -25.63 -40.10 22.77
C ALA A 389 -26.12 -38.77 22.18
N GLY A 390 -27.34 -38.77 21.63
CA GLY A 390 -27.86 -37.70 20.78
C GLY A 390 -27.83 -36.31 21.42
N PHE A 391 -27.15 -35.37 20.74
CA PHE A 391 -27.04 -33.99 21.18
C PHE A 391 -28.13 -33.11 20.56
N SER A 392 -29.01 -32.56 21.39
CA SER A 392 -30.14 -31.71 20.97
C SER A 392 -29.70 -30.47 20.18
N SER A 393 -30.47 -30.13 19.14
CA SER A 393 -30.23 -28.98 18.25
C SER A 393 -30.25 -27.61 18.95
N THR A 394 -30.71 -27.51 20.20
CA THR A 394 -30.92 -26.25 20.91
C THR A 394 -29.64 -25.52 21.32
N ASP A 395 -28.51 -26.22 21.51
CA ASP A 395 -27.29 -25.60 22.06
C ASP A 395 -26.46 -24.80 21.03
N LYS A 396 -26.70 -24.98 19.73
CA LYS A 396 -25.97 -24.25 18.67
C LYS A 396 -26.19 -22.72 18.71
N ARG A 397 -27.25 -22.22 19.36
CA ARG A 397 -27.53 -20.77 19.51
C ARG A 397 -26.77 -20.06 20.63
N ARG A 398 -26.05 -20.75 21.53
CA ARG A 398 -25.38 -20.14 22.70
C ARG A 398 -23.89 -19.83 22.57
N ARG A 399 -23.25 -20.08 21.41
CA ARG A 399 -21.79 -19.93 21.23
C ARG A 399 -21.25 -18.48 21.10
N ARG A 400 -22.09 -17.44 21.10
CA ARG A 400 -21.64 -16.03 20.94
C ARG A 400 -21.63 -15.26 22.27
N ARG A 401 -20.51 -15.38 23.01
CA ARG A 401 -19.99 -14.59 24.17
C ARG A 401 -19.79 -15.42 25.46
N GLY A 402 -18.54 -15.55 25.89
CA GLY A 402 -18.16 -15.93 27.26
C GLY A 402 -17.99 -17.42 27.53
N TYR A 403 -17.04 -17.74 28.40
CA TYR A 403 -16.69 -19.10 28.82
C TYR A 403 -17.87 -19.81 29.53
N MET A 404 -18.27 -20.99 29.07
CA MET A 404 -19.16 -21.87 29.83
C MET A 404 -18.33 -22.68 30.84
N VAL A 405 -18.35 -22.26 32.10
CA VAL A 405 -17.91 -23.12 33.21
C VAL A 405 -18.95 -24.21 33.43
N SER A 406 -18.54 -25.47 33.28
CA SER A 406 -19.39 -26.62 33.57
C SER A 406 -19.64 -26.72 35.07
N GLN A 407 -20.86 -26.45 35.54
CA GLN A 407 -21.23 -26.50 36.96
C GLN A 407 -20.76 -27.78 37.72
N PRO A 408 -20.86 -29.02 37.17
CA PRO A 408 -20.35 -30.21 37.87
C PRO A 408 -18.81 -30.26 37.97
N HIS A 409 -18.07 -29.52 37.14
CA HIS A 409 -16.62 -29.36 37.29
C HIS A 409 -16.28 -28.29 38.33
N GLU A 410 -17.00 -27.18 38.36
CA GLU A 410 -16.85 -26.13 39.37
C GLU A 410 -17.11 -26.66 40.80
N ARG A 411 -18.13 -27.52 40.97
CA ARG A 411 -18.39 -28.21 42.24
C ARG A 411 -17.25 -29.13 42.68
N ARG A 412 -16.59 -29.85 41.75
CA ARG A 412 -15.41 -30.68 42.05
C ARG A 412 -14.18 -29.85 42.43
N VAL A 413 -13.97 -28.70 41.79
CA VAL A 413 -12.91 -27.75 42.19
C VAL A 413 -13.19 -27.16 43.57
N ALA A 414 -14.45 -26.83 43.86
CA ALA A 414 -14.88 -26.28 45.15
C ALA A 414 -14.82 -27.28 46.32
N SER A 415 -14.92 -28.60 46.05
CA SER A 415 -14.82 -29.63 47.09
C SER A 415 -13.41 -29.88 47.62
N LEU A 416 -12.37 -29.34 46.96
CA LEU A 416 -10.98 -29.53 47.37
C LEU A 416 -10.55 -28.51 48.46
N PRO A 417 -9.71 -28.92 49.44
CA PRO A 417 -9.20 -28.02 50.49
C PRO A 417 -8.40 -26.82 49.96
N GLU A 418 -8.39 -25.74 50.73
CA GLU A 418 -7.65 -24.51 50.40
C GLU A 418 -6.14 -24.67 50.49
N GLU A 419 -5.68 -25.45 51.46
CA GLU A 419 -4.25 -25.71 51.67
C GLU A 419 -3.64 -26.42 50.46
N LEU A 420 -4.36 -27.40 49.88
CA LEU A 420 -3.94 -28.10 48.67
C LEU A 420 -3.72 -27.13 47.50
N TRP A 421 -4.66 -26.20 47.27
CA TRP A 421 -4.52 -25.19 46.21
C TRP A 421 -3.36 -24.22 46.49
N LYS A 422 -3.17 -23.78 47.73
CA LYS A 422 -2.02 -22.94 48.14
C LYS A 422 -0.69 -23.67 47.95
N THR A 423 -0.62 -24.97 48.26
CA THR A 423 0.56 -25.81 48.01
C THR A 423 0.85 -25.94 46.51
N ILE A 424 -0.17 -26.21 45.68
CA ILE A 424 -0.01 -26.23 44.21
C ILE A 424 0.52 -24.89 43.69
N ALA A 425 -0.06 -23.77 44.15
CA ALA A 425 0.40 -22.43 43.77
C ALA A 425 1.80 -22.05 44.26
N SER A 426 2.38 -22.80 45.21
CA SER A 426 3.76 -22.59 45.65
C SER A 426 4.79 -23.11 44.63
N TYR A 427 4.48 -24.27 44.02
CA TYR A 427 5.29 -24.91 42.96
C TYR A 427 5.19 -24.21 41.59
N LEU A 428 4.11 -23.48 41.33
CA LEU A 428 3.91 -22.76 40.06
C LEU A 428 4.77 -21.47 39.97
N ASN A 429 5.08 -21.07 38.74
CA ASN A 429 5.70 -19.77 38.49
C ASN A 429 4.78 -18.62 38.97
N PRO A 430 5.31 -17.45 39.39
CA PRO A 430 4.48 -16.34 39.89
C PRO A 430 3.40 -15.86 38.90
N SER A 431 3.65 -15.98 37.59
CA SER A 431 2.70 -15.70 36.52
C SER A 431 1.59 -16.76 36.42
N GLU A 432 1.95 -18.04 36.51
CA GLU A 432 1.02 -19.19 36.42
C GLU A 432 0.12 -19.28 37.66
N ALA A 433 0.66 -19.03 38.85
CA ALA A 433 -0.11 -18.96 40.08
C ALA A 433 -1.22 -17.88 40.01
N CYS A 434 -0.92 -16.73 39.37
CA CYS A 434 -1.92 -15.69 39.11
C CYS A 434 -2.92 -16.08 38.02
N GLN A 435 -2.51 -16.79 36.96
CA GLN A 435 -3.43 -17.33 35.95
C GLN A 435 -4.41 -18.34 36.56
N LEU A 436 -3.91 -19.27 37.38
CA LEU A 436 -4.74 -20.24 38.10
C LEU A 436 -5.78 -19.54 38.97
N ALA A 437 -5.37 -18.50 39.71
CA ALA A 437 -6.25 -17.66 40.52
C ALA A 437 -7.26 -16.81 39.71
N LEU A 438 -7.04 -16.58 38.41
CA LEU A 438 -8.00 -15.87 37.53
C LEU A 438 -8.88 -16.81 36.70
N SER A 439 -8.53 -18.09 36.57
CA SER A 439 -9.25 -19.06 35.73
C SER A 439 -10.68 -19.35 36.20
N SER A 440 -10.97 -19.21 37.50
CA SER A 440 -12.30 -19.39 38.07
C SER A 440 -12.50 -18.55 39.33
N LYS A 441 -13.75 -18.12 39.59
CA LYS A 441 -14.14 -17.42 40.83
C LYS A 441 -13.88 -18.27 42.08
N THR A 442 -14.08 -19.59 41.99
CA THR A 442 -13.79 -20.51 43.09
C THR A 442 -12.30 -20.54 43.41
N LEU A 443 -11.44 -20.70 42.40
CA LEU A 443 -9.98 -20.68 42.57
C LEU A 443 -9.47 -19.32 43.07
N HIS A 444 -10.04 -18.21 42.59
CA HIS A 444 -9.75 -16.87 43.12
C HIS A 444 -10.03 -16.78 44.62
N SER A 445 -11.21 -17.25 45.06
CA SER A 445 -11.60 -17.26 46.47
C SER A 445 -10.74 -18.20 47.34
N LYS A 446 -10.23 -19.30 46.77
CA LYS A 446 -9.45 -20.32 47.49
C LYS A 446 -7.97 -19.95 47.61
N LEU A 447 -7.39 -19.31 46.60
CA LEU A 447 -6.00 -18.84 46.58
C LEU A 447 -5.82 -17.44 47.21
N GLY A 448 -6.84 -16.60 47.14
CA GLY A 448 -6.83 -15.24 47.70
C GLY A 448 -5.82 -14.31 47.02
N VAL A 449 -5.32 -13.33 47.78
CA VAL A 449 -4.45 -12.24 47.27
C VAL A 449 -2.98 -12.68 47.12
N TYR A 450 -2.57 -13.75 47.80
CA TYR A 450 -1.16 -14.18 47.92
C TYR A 450 -0.40 -14.32 46.57
N PRO A 451 -0.96 -14.94 45.51
CA PRO A 451 -0.26 -14.99 44.21
C PRO A 451 0.05 -13.61 43.63
N PHE A 452 -0.88 -12.65 43.78
CA PHE A 452 -0.74 -11.30 43.26
C PHE A 452 0.27 -10.46 44.06
N GLU A 453 0.37 -10.67 45.38
CA GLU A 453 1.44 -10.10 46.21
C GLU A 453 2.81 -10.64 45.80
N ARG A 454 2.94 -11.97 45.65
CA ARG A 454 4.16 -12.63 45.15
C ARG A 454 4.56 -12.07 43.77
N LEU A 455 3.60 -11.81 42.88
CA LEU A 455 3.87 -11.21 41.55
C LEU A 455 4.29 -9.73 41.61
N ASN A 456 3.89 -8.98 42.64
CA ASN A 456 4.20 -7.56 42.76
C ASN A 456 5.64 -7.27 43.22
N LEU A 457 6.32 -8.26 43.82
CA LEU A 457 7.71 -8.18 44.27
C LEU A 457 8.66 -7.67 43.15
N PRO A 458 9.74 -6.94 43.50
CA PRO A 458 10.64 -6.36 42.51
C PRO A 458 11.44 -7.41 41.74
N SER A 459 11.83 -8.51 42.38
CA SER A 459 12.49 -9.67 41.76
C SER A 459 11.66 -10.26 40.61
N ASN A 460 10.35 -10.39 40.80
CA ASN A 460 9.43 -11.00 39.84
C ASN A 460 9.00 -10.07 38.69
N LYS A 461 9.81 -9.04 38.37
CA LYS A 461 9.52 -8.05 37.31
C LYS A 461 9.19 -8.70 35.96
N ASN A 462 9.97 -9.68 35.52
CA ASN A 462 9.79 -10.32 34.21
C ASN A 462 8.49 -11.16 34.18
N HIS A 463 8.23 -11.97 35.21
CA HIS A 463 6.96 -12.70 35.34
C HIS A 463 5.74 -11.77 35.37
N LYS A 464 5.84 -10.62 36.04
CA LYS A 464 4.75 -9.62 36.05
C LYS A 464 4.51 -9.00 34.67
N ILE A 465 5.55 -8.76 33.89
CA ILE A 465 5.44 -8.28 32.50
C ILE A 465 4.76 -9.35 31.62
N ALA A 466 5.23 -10.59 31.69
CA ALA A 466 4.68 -11.72 30.92
C ALA A 466 3.20 -12.02 31.28
N PHE A 467 2.83 -11.88 32.56
CA PHE A 467 1.44 -11.96 33.02
C PHE A 467 0.57 -10.84 32.43
N LEU A 468 1.05 -9.58 32.49
CA LEU A 468 0.30 -8.44 31.98
C LEU A 468 0.10 -8.47 30.46
N HIS A 469 1.05 -9.04 29.71
CA HIS A 469 0.96 -9.15 28.24
C HIS A 469 -0.26 -9.95 27.75
N GLN A 470 -0.80 -10.84 28.57
CA GLN A 470 -1.96 -11.67 28.21
C GLN A 470 -3.26 -10.87 28.05
N PHE A 471 -3.34 -9.69 28.66
CA PHE A 471 -4.47 -8.77 28.58
C PHE A 471 -4.35 -7.75 27.43
N ASP A 472 -3.26 -7.78 26.65
CA ASP A 472 -2.94 -6.75 25.66
C ASP A 472 -3.96 -6.68 24.49
N SER A 473 -4.56 -7.83 24.16
CA SER A 473 -5.65 -8.02 23.19
C SER A 473 -6.99 -7.38 23.62
N GLN A 474 -7.16 -7.11 24.91
CA GLN A 474 -8.39 -6.52 25.47
C GLN A 474 -8.27 -5.00 25.67
N LEU A 475 -7.07 -4.44 25.47
CA LEU A 475 -6.72 -3.08 25.89
C LEU A 475 -6.14 -2.22 24.74
N PRO A 476 -6.90 -1.95 23.65
CA PRO A 476 -6.42 -1.18 22.49
C PRO A 476 -5.94 0.24 22.83
N ASN A 477 -6.61 0.90 23.79
CA ASN A 477 -6.31 2.27 24.19
C ASN A 477 -5.18 2.36 25.23
N HIS A 478 -4.62 1.25 25.70
CA HIS A 478 -3.55 1.25 26.70
C HIS A 478 -2.30 0.53 26.19
N LEU A 479 -1.13 1.02 26.60
CA LEU A 479 0.17 0.43 26.29
C LEU A 479 0.89 0.00 27.57
N LEU A 480 1.52 -1.18 27.55
CA LEU A 480 2.25 -1.72 28.69
C LEU A 480 3.57 -0.97 28.90
N CYS A 481 3.74 -0.35 30.06
CA CYS A 481 4.98 0.34 30.40
C CYS A 481 5.89 -0.56 31.24
N PHE A 482 7.02 -1.00 30.68
CA PHE A 482 7.93 -1.96 31.34
C PHE A 482 8.57 -1.47 32.64
N PRO A 483 9.00 -0.19 32.80
CA PRO A 483 9.45 0.30 34.10
C PRO A 483 8.31 0.50 35.11
N CYS A 484 7.17 1.02 34.67
CA CYS A 484 6.00 1.24 35.54
C CYS A 484 5.26 -0.09 35.87
N ARG A 485 5.54 -1.21 35.17
CA ARG A 485 4.92 -2.55 35.30
C ARG A 485 3.37 -2.50 35.34
N LYS A 486 2.78 -1.66 34.49
CA LYS A 486 1.33 -1.45 34.36
C LYS A 486 0.96 -0.88 33.00
N TYR A 487 -0.31 -0.98 32.64
CA TYR A 487 -0.88 -0.34 31.46
C TYR A 487 -1.09 1.17 31.69
N HIS A 488 -0.73 1.97 30.70
CA HIS A 488 -0.97 3.41 30.66
C HIS A 488 -1.85 3.78 29.45
N LEU A 489 -2.73 4.76 29.62
CA LEU A 489 -3.58 5.27 28.54
C LEU A 489 -2.71 5.93 27.45
N ARG A 490 -2.95 5.57 26.18
CA ARG A 490 -2.33 6.20 25.00
C ARG A 490 -2.87 7.62 24.82
N LEU A 491 -2.00 8.58 24.54
CA LEU A 491 -2.38 9.99 24.37
C LEU A 491 -3.04 10.28 23.02
N ASN A 492 -2.58 9.62 21.96
CA ASN A 492 -2.97 9.94 20.58
C ASN A 492 -3.16 8.66 19.74
N PRO A 493 -4.11 7.76 20.09
CA PRO A 493 -4.26 6.46 19.45
C PRO A 493 -4.48 6.58 17.93
N GLY A 494 -3.65 5.84 17.16
CA GLY A 494 -3.66 5.83 15.70
C GLY A 494 -3.01 7.06 15.05
N LYS A 495 -2.55 8.03 15.85
CA LYS A 495 -1.86 9.25 15.43
C LYS A 495 -0.45 9.36 16.04
N GLU A 496 0.06 8.29 16.65
CA GLU A 496 1.43 8.26 17.15
C GLU A 496 2.44 8.28 16.00
N VAL A 497 3.36 9.24 16.03
CA VAL A 497 4.39 9.43 15.00
C VAL A 497 5.75 9.39 15.67
N LEU A 498 6.65 8.51 15.21
CA LEU A 498 8.05 8.53 15.62
C LEU A 498 8.70 9.86 15.18
N LYS A 499 9.08 10.67 16.18
CA LYS A 499 9.82 11.94 16.03
C LYS A 499 11.31 11.73 16.30
N MET A 500 12.10 12.81 16.22
CA MET A 500 13.53 12.78 16.55
C MET A 500 13.74 12.79 18.07
N ASP A 501 14.87 12.25 18.55
CA ASP A 501 15.09 12.00 19.98
C ASP A 501 15.03 13.25 20.87
N TYR A 502 15.43 14.41 20.33
CA TYR A 502 15.37 15.71 21.01
C TYR A 502 13.96 16.35 21.01
N ILE A 503 12.95 15.72 20.42
CA ILE A 503 11.56 16.22 20.44
C ILE A 503 10.77 15.38 21.43
N ASN A 504 10.37 15.98 22.56
CA ASN A 504 9.53 15.32 23.54
C ASN A 504 8.20 14.87 22.90
N ASN A 505 7.98 13.55 22.87
CA ASN A 505 6.87 12.92 22.16
C ASN A 505 6.46 11.62 22.86
N PRO A 506 5.93 11.70 24.09
CA PRO A 506 5.51 10.53 24.84
C PRO A 506 4.27 9.92 24.18
N ILE A 507 4.22 8.59 24.11
CA ILE A 507 3.00 7.85 23.72
C ILE A 507 2.00 7.84 24.89
N PHE A 508 2.50 7.84 26.12
CA PHE A 508 1.74 7.83 27.37
C PHE A 508 2.53 8.54 28.48
N HIS A 509 1.84 9.02 29.53
CA HIS A 509 2.50 9.55 30.73
C HIS A 509 2.81 8.41 31.73
N CYS A 510 4.08 8.08 31.98
CA CYS A 510 4.50 7.24 33.12
C CYS A 510 5.26 8.09 34.15
N PRO A 511 4.93 7.98 35.46
CA PRO A 511 5.62 8.74 36.52
C PRO A 511 7.09 8.36 36.67
N ASN A 512 7.47 7.12 36.32
CA ASN A 512 8.83 6.62 36.48
C ASN A 512 9.78 7.01 35.33
N VAL A 513 9.38 7.91 34.43
CA VAL A 513 10.22 8.32 33.28
C VAL A 513 11.53 9.00 33.71
N LYS A 514 11.55 9.68 34.87
CA LYS A 514 12.77 10.28 35.43
C LYS A 514 13.64 9.29 36.23
N SER A 515 13.06 8.20 36.74
CA SER A 515 13.73 7.24 37.62
C SER A 515 14.15 5.95 36.91
N SER A 516 13.92 5.83 35.60
CA SER A 516 14.24 4.62 34.84
C SER A 516 14.51 4.91 33.37
N VAL A 517 15.51 4.22 32.81
CA VAL A 517 15.79 4.28 31.37
C VAL A 517 14.75 3.45 30.62
N LEU A 518 14.05 4.07 29.67
CA LEU A 518 13.15 3.36 28.77
C LEU A 518 13.96 2.52 27.78
N PRO A 519 13.51 1.29 27.43
CA PRO A 519 14.20 0.45 26.45
C PRO A 519 14.15 1.09 25.06
N ARG A 520 15.33 1.31 24.47
CA ARG A 520 15.53 1.90 23.13
C ARG A 520 16.66 1.14 22.44
N THR A 521 16.59 1.01 21.12
CA THR A 521 17.72 0.52 20.30
C THR A 521 18.26 1.62 19.39
N ARG A 522 19.52 1.50 18.96
CA ARG A 522 20.19 2.49 18.12
C ARG A 522 19.84 2.31 16.64
N LEU A 523 19.30 3.37 16.01
CA LEU A 523 19.05 3.42 14.57
C LEU A 523 20.27 3.93 13.80
N THR A 524 20.86 5.07 14.19
CA THR A 524 22.07 5.66 13.58
C THR A 524 22.87 6.42 14.63
N TYR A 525 23.89 7.17 14.23
CA TYR A 525 24.35 8.30 15.06
C TYR A 525 23.19 9.24 15.38
N ALA A 526 23.13 9.71 16.63
CA ALA A 526 22.12 10.63 17.19
C ALA A 526 20.62 10.26 16.97
N ARG A 527 20.29 8.98 16.71
CA ARG A 527 18.89 8.50 16.65
C ARG A 527 18.69 7.08 17.17
N THR A 528 17.62 6.93 17.93
CA THR A 528 17.19 5.68 18.57
C THR A 528 15.71 5.37 18.28
N LEU A 529 15.33 4.11 18.42
CA LEU A 529 13.95 3.63 18.32
C LEU A 529 13.49 3.19 19.72
N PRO A 530 12.49 3.86 20.32
CA PRO A 530 11.86 3.38 21.55
C PRO A 530 11.10 2.08 21.31
N TYR A 531 11.24 1.12 22.23
CA TYR A 531 10.55 -0.18 22.13
C TYR A 531 9.02 -0.06 22.11
N SER A 532 8.46 0.99 22.72
CA SER A 532 7.03 1.28 22.65
C SER A 532 6.49 1.47 21.22
N PHE A 533 7.34 1.89 20.26
CA PHE A 533 6.97 1.92 18.85
C PHE A 533 7.03 0.54 18.17
N VAL A 534 7.90 -0.37 18.64
CA VAL A 534 7.94 -1.78 18.21
C VAL A 534 6.65 -2.49 18.64
N GLN A 535 6.24 -2.30 19.90
CA GLN A 535 4.96 -2.78 20.41
C GLN A 535 3.77 -2.27 19.59
N LEU A 536 3.68 -0.95 19.32
CA LEU A 536 2.57 -0.40 18.54
C LEU A 536 2.54 -0.96 17.11
N ALA A 537 3.67 -1.24 16.47
CA ALA A 537 3.71 -1.84 15.14
C ALA A 537 3.19 -3.28 15.14
N LEU A 538 3.69 -4.12 16.06
CA LEU A 538 3.31 -5.54 16.13
C LEU A 538 1.89 -5.75 16.68
N ARG A 539 1.44 -4.96 17.65
CA ARG A 539 0.04 -4.97 18.13
C ARG A 539 -0.97 -4.62 17.04
N SER A 540 -0.60 -3.77 16.09
CA SER A 540 -1.41 -3.45 14.91
C SER A 540 -1.63 -4.68 14.02
N HIS A 541 -0.62 -5.54 13.93
CA HIS A 541 -0.63 -6.78 13.16
C HIS A 541 -1.36 -7.93 13.89
N HIS A 542 -1.01 -8.17 15.15
CA HIS A 542 -1.53 -9.32 15.93
C HIS A 542 -3.02 -9.18 16.31
N PHE A 543 -3.53 -7.96 16.48
CA PHE A 543 -4.89 -7.72 17.00
C PHE A 543 -5.78 -6.94 16.04
N SER A 544 -5.53 -5.64 15.89
CA SER A 544 -6.22 -4.79 14.91
C SER A 544 -5.55 -3.43 14.78
N PRO A 545 -5.80 -2.67 13.70
CA PRO A 545 -5.26 -1.31 13.53
C PRO A 545 -5.58 -0.31 14.66
N ALA A 546 -6.59 -0.58 15.49
CA ALA A 546 -6.90 0.23 16.66
C ALA A 546 -5.88 0.06 17.81
N HIS A 547 -5.23 -1.10 17.92
CA HIS A 547 -4.28 -1.42 18.99
C HIS A 547 -2.89 -0.80 18.80
N GLY A 548 -2.63 -0.21 17.63
CA GLY A 548 -1.27 0.08 17.21
C GLY A 548 -1.15 1.18 16.16
N ILE A 549 -0.11 1.06 15.35
CA ILE A 549 0.19 1.86 14.14
C ILE A 549 0.68 0.94 13.02
N ASP A 550 0.48 1.35 11.77
CA ASP A 550 1.02 0.65 10.60
C ASP A 550 2.58 0.67 10.60
N PRO A 551 3.29 -0.42 10.28
CA PRO A 551 4.75 -0.45 10.28
C PRO A 551 5.40 0.54 9.30
N ASP A 552 4.77 0.85 8.15
CA ASP A 552 5.30 1.87 7.24
C ASP A 552 5.30 3.27 7.89
N SER A 553 4.43 3.49 8.89
CA SER A 553 4.36 4.75 9.63
C SER A 553 5.61 5.03 10.48
N LEU A 554 6.48 4.04 10.71
CA LEU A 554 7.79 4.18 11.35
C LEU A 554 8.91 4.59 10.36
N SER A 555 8.71 4.40 9.05
CA SER A 555 9.71 4.67 8.01
C SER A 555 10.07 6.16 7.92
N ARG A 556 11.36 6.50 7.95
CA ARG A 556 11.84 7.89 7.93
C ARG A 556 13.06 8.05 7.01
N ARG A 557 13.22 9.26 6.45
CA ARG A 557 14.45 9.67 5.74
C ARG A 557 14.98 10.95 6.37
N TRP A 558 16.29 11.07 6.53
CA TRP A 558 16.93 12.28 7.07
C TRP A 558 18.37 12.44 6.60
N LYS A 559 18.92 13.65 6.82
CA LYS A 559 20.33 13.96 6.64
C LYS A 559 20.91 14.37 8.00
N CYS A 560 22.04 13.79 8.39
CA CYS A 560 22.84 14.27 9.52
C CYS A 560 23.50 15.60 9.10
N LYS A 561 23.45 16.63 9.95
CA LYS A 561 24.00 17.95 9.64
C LYS A 561 25.53 17.91 9.71
N ASP A 562 26.05 17.29 10.75
CA ASP A 562 27.44 17.37 11.18
C ASP A 562 28.33 16.46 10.32
N SER A 563 27.80 15.30 9.92
CA SER A 563 28.50 14.32 9.09
C SER A 563 28.06 14.31 7.63
N GLY A 564 26.97 15.00 7.26
CA GLY A 564 26.46 15.00 5.89
C GLY A 564 25.92 13.65 5.36
N TRP A 565 25.98 12.56 6.14
CA TRP A 565 25.35 11.28 5.82
C TRP A 565 23.84 11.43 5.65
N THR A 566 23.27 10.64 4.74
CA THR A 566 21.83 10.52 4.57
C THR A 566 21.37 9.12 4.90
N HIS A 567 20.25 9.00 5.62
CA HIS A 567 19.75 7.73 6.13
C HIS A 567 18.29 7.54 5.73
N ALA A 568 17.89 6.29 5.51
CA ALA A 568 16.53 5.88 5.23
C ALA A 568 16.20 4.60 6.00
N THR A 569 15.18 4.63 6.85
CA THR A 569 14.63 3.45 7.53
C THR A 569 13.38 2.94 6.82
N ARG A 570 13.23 1.62 6.79
CA ARG A 570 11.99 0.92 6.45
C ARG A 570 11.78 -0.24 7.42
N TYR A 571 10.52 -0.60 7.63
CA TYR A 571 10.09 -1.65 8.55
C TYR A 571 9.12 -2.58 7.82
N THR A 572 9.21 -3.88 8.07
CA THR A 572 8.26 -4.89 7.58
C THR A 572 8.06 -5.94 8.66
N ILE A 573 6.87 -6.54 8.72
CA ILE A 573 6.58 -7.64 9.65
C ILE A 573 6.66 -8.94 8.88
N ASN A 574 7.32 -9.95 9.44
CA ASN A 574 7.42 -11.30 8.88
C ASN A 574 7.42 -12.31 10.02
N ASP A 575 6.57 -13.34 9.95
CA ASP A 575 6.44 -14.39 10.98
C ASP A 575 6.34 -13.80 12.41
N ASP A 576 5.40 -12.85 12.60
CA ASP A 576 5.16 -12.08 13.83
C ASP A 576 6.38 -11.31 14.40
N ARG A 577 7.44 -11.14 13.61
CA ARG A 577 8.67 -10.41 13.96
C ARG A 577 8.80 -9.11 13.18
N LEU A 578 9.28 -8.05 13.83
CA LEU A 578 9.48 -6.74 13.18
C LEU A 578 10.90 -6.62 12.59
N LEU A 579 11.00 -6.72 11.27
CA LEU A 579 12.26 -6.52 10.55
C LEU A 579 12.49 -5.03 10.24
N LEU A 580 13.73 -4.58 10.43
CA LEU A 580 14.22 -3.23 10.18
C LEU A 580 15.28 -3.24 9.08
N ARG A 581 15.15 -2.36 8.09
CA ARG A 581 16.23 -1.98 7.17
C ARG A 581 16.65 -0.53 7.38
N VAL A 582 17.94 -0.29 7.55
CA VAL A 582 18.56 1.05 7.56
C VAL A 582 19.56 1.17 6.42
N VAL A 583 19.25 2.01 5.44
CA VAL A 583 20.20 2.38 4.37
C VAL A 583 20.85 3.70 4.75
N SER A 584 22.17 3.71 4.90
CA SER A 584 22.99 4.90 5.18
C SER A 584 23.90 5.16 3.99
N GLN A 585 23.95 6.38 3.47
CA GLN A 585 24.76 6.73 2.31
C GLN A 585 25.43 8.10 2.43
N ARG A 586 26.66 8.23 1.93
CA ARG A 586 27.43 9.49 1.85
C ARG A 586 28.32 9.49 0.62
N PHE A 587 28.42 10.63 -0.06
CA PHE A 587 29.38 10.82 -1.16
C PHE A 587 30.81 10.65 -0.63
N ALA A 588 31.60 9.83 -1.33
CA ALA A 588 32.98 9.52 -0.98
C ALA A 588 33.90 10.06 -2.09
N PRO A 589 35.07 10.65 -1.74
CA PRO A 589 36.04 11.05 -2.75
C PRO A 589 36.75 9.80 -3.33
N PRO A 590 37.38 9.92 -4.51
CA PRO A 590 38.16 8.84 -5.10
C PRO A 590 39.29 8.34 -4.19
N ALA A 591 39.58 7.04 -4.27
CA ALA A 591 40.62 6.38 -3.47
C ALA A 591 41.99 7.07 -3.58
N SER A 592 42.38 7.55 -4.77
CA SER A 592 43.64 8.26 -5.01
C SER A 592 43.77 9.62 -4.31
N SER A 593 42.67 10.14 -3.74
CA SER A 593 42.60 11.42 -3.02
C SER A 593 42.23 11.24 -1.54
N LEU A 594 42.00 10.00 -1.12
CA LEU A 594 41.46 9.66 0.18
C LEU A 594 42.61 9.26 1.11
N SER A 595 42.93 10.12 2.07
CA SER A 595 43.87 9.81 3.14
C SER A 595 43.16 9.10 4.29
N GLU A 596 43.91 8.36 5.13
CA GLU A 596 43.35 7.69 6.31
C GLU A 596 42.58 8.67 7.22
N THR A 597 43.07 9.89 7.41
CA THR A 597 42.37 10.93 8.18
C THR A 597 41.05 11.35 7.53
N ALA A 598 40.99 11.40 6.19
CA ALA A 598 39.75 11.65 5.46
C ALA A 598 38.78 10.47 5.58
N GLU A 599 39.26 9.22 5.61
CA GLU A 599 38.44 8.04 5.90
C GLU A 599 37.85 8.08 7.32
N ARG A 600 38.66 8.44 8.33
CA ARG A 600 38.21 8.64 9.72
C ARG A 600 37.03 9.62 9.76
N HIS A 601 37.20 10.82 9.20
CA HIS A 601 36.15 11.85 9.14
C HIS A 601 34.97 11.51 8.21
N LEU A 602 35.12 10.54 7.30
CA LEU A 602 34.03 10.04 6.48
C LEU A 602 33.13 9.08 7.29
N LEU A 603 33.73 8.13 8.00
CA LEU A 603 33.04 7.01 8.65
C LEU A 603 32.63 7.30 10.10
N TYR A 604 33.46 8.00 10.88
CA TYR A 604 33.34 8.15 12.33
C TYR A 604 33.06 9.57 12.79
N ASP A 605 32.34 9.67 13.91
CA ASP A 605 32.28 10.88 14.69
C ASP A 605 33.64 11.26 15.33
N ARG A 606 33.81 12.54 15.63
CA ARG A 606 35.06 13.13 16.15
C ARG A 606 35.24 13.00 17.66
N GLU A 607 34.16 12.78 18.41
CA GLU A 607 34.17 12.79 19.87
C GLU A 607 34.18 11.35 20.42
N GLU A 608 33.16 10.56 20.08
CA GLU A 608 32.99 9.20 20.61
C GLU A 608 33.63 8.10 19.75
N TYR A 609 34.23 8.43 18.59
CA TYR A 609 34.74 7.47 17.59
C TYR A 609 33.70 6.42 17.17
N VAL A 610 32.43 6.82 17.14
CA VAL A 610 31.29 5.98 16.77
C VAL A 610 30.96 6.16 15.28
N PRO A 611 30.70 5.08 14.51
CA PRO A 611 30.30 5.19 13.11
C PRO A 611 29.02 5.99 12.91
N PHE A 612 28.98 6.84 11.88
CA PHE A 612 27.80 7.67 11.58
C PHE A 612 26.59 6.85 11.10
N PHE A 613 26.85 5.73 10.42
CA PHE A 613 25.83 4.81 9.92
C PHE A 613 25.26 3.88 11.02
N SER A 614 24.30 3.04 10.64
CA SER A 614 23.64 2.13 11.58
C SER A 614 24.54 0.96 11.96
N VAL A 615 24.70 0.71 13.26
CA VAL A 615 25.47 -0.42 13.81
C VAL A 615 24.78 -1.03 15.04
N CYS A 616 24.97 -2.33 15.27
CA CYS A 616 24.55 -3.06 16.47
C CYS A 616 25.51 -2.76 17.65
N ALA A 617 25.33 -3.38 18.83
CA ALA A 617 26.30 -3.25 19.92
C ALA A 617 27.67 -3.85 19.57
N HIS A 618 27.70 -5.04 18.95
CA HIS A 618 28.91 -5.85 18.67
C HIS A 618 29.75 -5.36 17.48
N TRP A 619 29.50 -4.16 16.96
CA TRP A 619 30.12 -3.65 15.72
C TRP A 619 31.64 -3.43 15.80
N ARG A 620 32.15 -3.31 17.03
CA ARG A 620 33.58 -3.16 17.35
C ARG A 620 34.32 -4.47 17.09
N ASP A 621 33.65 -5.61 17.30
CA ASP A 621 34.22 -6.94 17.17
C ASP A 621 34.06 -7.46 15.73
N GLY A 622 35.12 -7.34 14.94
CA GLY A 622 35.24 -7.96 13.61
C GLY A 622 35.52 -7.01 12.45
N ASP A 623 35.22 -7.45 11.23
CA ASP A 623 35.70 -6.85 9.98
C ASP A 623 34.87 -5.66 9.45
N LEU A 624 33.81 -5.20 10.16
CA LEU A 624 32.85 -4.22 9.58
C LEU A 624 33.54 -2.95 9.04
N MET A 625 34.46 -2.40 9.83
CA MET A 625 35.18 -1.16 9.49
C MET A 625 36.23 -1.40 8.39
N LYS A 626 36.92 -2.54 8.43
CA LYS A 626 37.88 -2.98 7.40
C LYS A 626 37.20 -3.15 6.04
N ILE A 627 35.97 -3.65 6.02
CA ILE A 627 35.15 -3.80 4.81
C ILE A 627 34.71 -2.43 4.27
N CYS A 628 34.33 -1.49 5.14
CA CYS A 628 34.07 -0.10 4.73
C CYS A 628 35.32 0.57 4.12
N LYS A 629 36.50 0.47 4.74
CA LYS A 629 37.79 0.93 4.18
C LYS A 629 38.05 0.32 2.81
N CYS A 630 37.93 -1.02 2.71
CA CYS A 630 38.16 -1.75 1.47
C CYS A 630 37.21 -1.33 0.33
N MET A 631 35.94 -1.05 0.62
CA MET A 631 35.02 -0.54 -0.40
C MET A 631 35.41 0.87 -0.88
N LEU A 632 35.91 1.72 0.02
CA LEU A 632 36.39 3.06 -0.35
C LEU A 632 37.64 3.01 -1.24
N SER A 633 38.57 2.07 -1.00
CA SER A 633 39.77 1.91 -1.84
C SER A 633 39.48 1.46 -3.28
N HIS A 634 38.28 0.90 -3.54
CA HIS A 634 37.82 0.55 -4.88
C HIS A 634 37.17 1.70 -5.66
N ILE A 635 37.03 2.90 -5.09
CA ILE A 635 36.38 4.04 -5.78
C ILE A 635 37.35 4.64 -6.82
N PRO A 636 37.03 4.58 -8.13
CA PRO A 636 37.94 4.99 -9.19
C PRO A 636 38.18 6.50 -9.20
N ALA A 637 39.38 6.89 -9.66
CA ALA A 637 39.70 8.27 -9.97
C ALA A 637 38.81 8.82 -11.12
N PRO A 638 38.51 10.13 -11.14
CA PRO A 638 37.89 10.76 -12.29
C PRO A 638 38.78 10.63 -13.54
N PRO A 639 38.20 10.64 -14.75
CA PRO A 639 38.96 10.45 -16.00
C PRO A 639 40.01 11.56 -16.16
N ASP A 640 41.27 11.15 -16.31
CA ASP A 640 42.38 12.06 -16.58
C ASP A 640 42.65 12.06 -18.10
N PRO A 641 42.11 13.05 -18.86
CA PRO A 641 42.19 13.05 -20.32
C PRO A 641 43.64 13.10 -20.80
N TYR A 642 43.94 12.48 -21.94
CA TYR A 642 45.30 12.41 -22.51
C TYR A 642 46.05 13.75 -22.55
N ARG A 643 45.35 14.87 -22.75
CA ARG A 643 45.95 16.22 -22.69
C ARG A 643 46.61 16.54 -21.33
N LYS A 644 46.01 16.13 -20.21
CA LYS A 644 46.60 16.28 -18.86
C LYS A 644 47.74 15.28 -18.63
N GLN A 645 47.62 14.07 -19.16
CA GLN A 645 48.68 13.05 -19.06
C GLN A 645 49.96 13.55 -19.75
N LEU A 646 49.84 14.03 -21.00
CA LEU A 646 50.94 14.64 -21.78
C LEU A 646 51.59 15.86 -21.11
N GLN A 647 50.88 16.57 -20.22
CA GLN A 647 51.44 17.67 -19.44
C GLN A 647 52.27 17.19 -18.23
N ARG A 648 52.08 15.95 -17.77
CA ARG A 648 52.85 15.33 -16.68
C ARG A 648 53.98 14.43 -17.19
N GLY A 649 53.89 13.90 -18.41
CA GLY A 649 54.94 13.14 -19.07
C GLY A 649 54.48 12.42 -20.34
N PHE A 650 55.38 11.70 -21.00
CA PHE A 650 55.08 10.96 -22.23
C PHE A 650 54.43 9.58 -22.00
N VAL A 651 54.19 9.20 -20.74
CA VAL A 651 53.48 7.96 -20.39
C VAL A 651 51.98 8.19 -20.50
N LEU A 652 51.35 7.54 -21.47
CA LEU A 652 49.90 7.56 -21.67
C LEU A 652 49.26 6.31 -21.09
N ASP A 653 48.30 6.49 -20.18
CA ASP A 653 47.47 5.40 -19.68
C ASP A 653 46.03 5.53 -20.20
N ARG A 654 45.62 4.50 -20.95
CA ARG A 654 44.27 4.36 -21.50
C ARG A 654 43.23 4.10 -20.40
N ALA A 655 43.61 3.43 -19.31
CA ALA A 655 42.71 3.17 -18.18
C ALA A 655 42.42 4.48 -17.42
N ALA A 656 43.45 5.26 -17.07
CA ALA A 656 43.26 6.60 -16.50
C ALA A 656 42.45 7.56 -17.40
N ALA A 657 42.56 7.44 -18.73
CA ALA A 657 41.78 8.25 -19.68
C ALA A 657 40.31 7.83 -19.80
N LYS A 658 39.98 6.57 -19.48
CA LYS A 658 38.62 5.98 -19.55
C LYS A 658 38.44 4.94 -18.42
N PRO A 659 38.28 5.37 -17.16
CA PRO A 659 38.07 4.47 -16.05
C PRO A 659 36.66 3.86 -16.09
N ASP A 660 36.53 2.60 -15.66
CA ASP A 660 35.22 1.99 -15.44
C ASP A 660 34.58 2.56 -14.18
N PHE A 661 33.46 3.26 -14.33
CA PHE A 661 32.75 3.89 -13.21
C PHE A 661 31.95 2.90 -12.34
N ILE A 662 31.88 1.62 -12.73
CA ILE A 662 31.14 0.57 -12.01
C ILE A 662 32.06 -0.09 -10.98
N VAL A 663 31.87 0.24 -9.70
CA VAL A 663 32.59 -0.39 -8.59
C VAL A 663 31.96 -1.75 -8.29
N ARG A 664 32.74 -2.83 -8.39
CA ARG A 664 32.26 -4.21 -8.13
C ARG A 664 32.67 -4.78 -6.75
N GLY A 665 33.63 -4.15 -6.07
CA GLY A 665 34.25 -4.65 -4.85
C GLY A 665 35.14 -5.89 -5.09
N CYS A 666 36.02 -6.19 -4.13
CA CYS A 666 36.74 -7.47 -4.07
C CYS A 666 35.91 -8.54 -3.33
N ASP A 667 36.40 -9.78 -3.32
CA ASP A 667 35.75 -10.91 -2.66
C ASP A 667 35.67 -10.77 -1.12
N ASP A 668 36.45 -9.87 -0.49
CA ASP A 668 36.35 -9.60 0.95
C ASP A 668 35.22 -8.62 1.30
N CYS A 669 35.03 -7.58 0.48
CA CYS A 669 34.13 -6.45 0.78
C CYS A 669 32.76 -6.51 0.07
N ARG A 670 32.65 -7.30 -1.01
CA ARG A 670 31.39 -7.54 -1.75
C ARG A 670 30.38 -8.44 -1.00
N PRO A 671 30.77 -9.49 -0.24
CA PRO A 671 29.81 -10.33 0.48
C PRO A 671 29.08 -9.57 1.59
N ALA A 672 27.84 -10.00 1.87
CA ALA A 672 27.12 -9.55 3.06
C ALA A 672 27.73 -10.18 4.32
N ARG A 673 27.64 -9.48 5.46
CA ARG A 673 28.20 -9.92 6.75
C ARG A 673 27.13 -10.00 7.82
N ARG A 674 27.01 -11.16 8.48
CA ARG A 674 26.13 -11.37 9.64
C ARG A 674 26.93 -11.30 10.94
N CYS A 675 26.45 -10.55 11.93
CA CYS A 675 27.01 -10.59 13.28
C CYS A 675 26.72 -11.96 13.93
N PRO A 676 27.72 -12.66 14.51
CA PRO A 676 27.45 -13.94 15.19
C PRO A 676 26.56 -13.78 16.43
N GLU A 677 26.68 -12.66 17.14
CA GLU A 677 26.07 -12.46 18.47
C GLU A 677 24.70 -11.75 18.45
N CYS A 678 24.20 -11.32 17.29
CA CYS A 678 22.88 -10.70 17.17
C CYS A 678 22.32 -10.80 15.74
N PRO A 679 20.99 -10.72 15.52
CA PRO A 679 20.37 -10.92 14.20
C PRO A 679 20.50 -9.67 13.32
N THR A 680 21.73 -9.27 13.05
CA THR A 680 22.07 -8.10 12.24
C THR A 680 22.97 -8.46 11.08
N GLU A 681 22.63 -7.92 9.90
CA GLU A 681 23.33 -8.17 8.64
C GLU A 681 23.71 -6.86 7.99
N TYR A 682 24.90 -6.81 7.39
CA TYR A 682 25.48 -5.64 6.74
C TYR A 682 25.83 -5.95 5.29
N MET A 683 25.55 -5.00 4.41
CA MET A 683 26.05 -4.97 3.04
C MET A 683 26.59 -3.59 2.73
N VAL A 684 27.82 -3.54 2.22
CA VAL A 684 28.51 -2.30 1.85
C VAL A 684 28.65 -2.28 0.33
N GLU A 685 28.31 -1.16 -0.29
CA GLU A 685 28.40 -0.96 -1.74
C GLU A 685 28.90 0.45 -2.05
N ALA A 686 29.51 0.65 -3.22
CA ALA A 686 29.75 1.97 -3.79
C ALA A 686 28.85 2.16 -5.02
N ARG A 687 27.93 3.13 -4.96
CA ARG A 687 26.97 3.43 -6.03
C ARG A 687 27.24 4.81 -6.64
N LEU A 688 27.14 4.92 -7.97
CA LEU A 688 27.15 6.22 -8.64
C LEU A 688 25.79 6.91 -8.41
N MET A 689 25.80 8.14 -7.90
CA MET A 689 24.60 8.93 -7.59
C MET A 689 24.75 10.36 -8.10
N GLU A 690 23.62 11.03 -8.34
CA GLU A 690 23.59 12.45 -8.71
C GLU A 690 23.61 13.35 -7.46
N ASP A 691 24.55 14.29 -7.42
CA ASP A 691 24.65 15.39 -6.46
C ASP A 691 24.11 16.67 -7.10
N GLU A 692 22.81 16.93 -6.94
CA GLU A 692 22.11 18.12 -7.49
C GLU A 692 22.78 19.47 -7.13
N LYS A 693 23.66 19.49 -6.12
CA LYS A 693 24.38 20.69 -5.68
C LYS A 693 25.62 20.99 -6.52
N ASP A 694 26.21 20.00 -7.17
CA ASP A 694 27.42 20.14 -7.97
C ASP A 694 27.08 20.09 -9.46
N LYS A 695 27.07 21.28 -10.07
CA LYS A 695 26.76 21.43 -11.50
C LYS A 695 27.94 21.11 -12.42
N GLU A 696 29.15 20.97 -11.87
CA GLU A 696 30.35 20.67 -12.65
C GLU A 696 30.56 19.15 -12.74
N ASN A 697 30.41 18.44 -11.62
CA ASN A 697 30.46 16.98 -11.54
C ASN A 697 29.21 16.43 -10.86
N PRO A 698 28.07 16.33 -11.57
CA PRO A 698 26.81 15.88 -10.98
C PRO A 698 26.88 14.41 -10.53
N PHE A 699 27.56 13.53 -11.28
CA PHE A 699 27.66 12.11 -10.92
C PHE A 699 28.89 11.84 -10.04
N LYS A 700 28.65 11.36 -8.82
CA LYS A 700 29.68 11.05 -7.82
C LYS A 700 29.43 9.68 -7.20
N HIS A 701 30.49 8.98 -6.80
CA HIS A 701 30.36 7.75 -6.03
C HIS A 701 29.95 8.08 -4.58
N ALA A 702 29.02 7.29 -4.05
CA ALA A 702 28.62 7.30 -2.67
C ALA A 702 28.77 5.90 -2.09
N ILE A 703 29.40 5.81 -0.92
CA ILE A 703 29.36 4.59 -0.11
C ILE A 703 27.96 4.44 0.47
N VAL A 704 27.42 3.22 0.38
CA VAL A 704 26.10 2.82 0.87
C VAL A 704 26.30 1.64 1.81
N VAL A 705 25.97 1.85 3.09
CA VAL A 705 25.94 0.79 4.10
C VAL A 705 24.47 0.49 4.39
N THR A 706 24.03 -0.72 4.01
CA THR A 706 22.71 -1.23 4.34
C THR A 706 22.83 -2.19 5.52
N ARG A 707 22.05 -1.94 6.57
CA ARG A 707 21.85 -2.85 7.70
C ARG A 707 20.45 -3.43 7.64
N TRP A 708 20.32 -4.74 7.77
CA TRP A 708 19.06 -5.42 8.13
C TRP A 708 19.15 -5.95 9.55
N THR A 709 18.01 -6.03 10.24
CA THR A 709 17.95 -6.42 11.66
C THR A 709 16.57 -6.96 11.99
N ASP A 710 16.49 -8.10 12.67
CA ASP A 710 15.26 -8.57 13.30
C ASP A 710 15.11 -7.94 14.70
N LEU A 711 14.05 -7.17 14.96
CA LEU A 711 13.79 -6.55 16.26
C LEU A 711 13.01 -7.46 17.23
N GLY A 712 12.62 -8.67 16.78
CA GLY A 712 11.88 -9.65 17.56
C GLY A 712 10.36 -9.44 17.59
N ASP A 713 9.73 -10.11 18.56
CA ASP A 713 8.28 -10.28 18.76
C ASP A 713 7.55 -9.10 19.43
N GLY A 714 8.28 -8.10 19.92
CA GLY A 714 7.72 -6.95 20.63
C GLY A 714 7.14 -7.25 22.02
N VAL A 715 7.25 -8.47 22.55
CA VAL A 715 6.58 -8.89 23.80
C VAL A 715 7.24 -8.27 25.04
N ASN A 716 8.54 -8.47 25.23
CA ASN A 716 9.27 -7.97 26.41
C ASN A 716 10.74 -7.64 26.11
N PRO A 717 11.18 -6.36 26.23
CA PRO A 717 12.53 -5.92 25.84
C PRO A 717 13.66 -6.42 26.74
N TYR A 718 13.35 -7.17 27.79
CA TYR A 718 14.34 -7.79 28.68
C TYR A 718 14.47 -9.31 28.50
N THR A 719 13.57 -9.94 27.74
CA THR A 719 13.59 -11.40 27.50
C THR A 719 13.48 -11.77 26.03
N SER A 720 13.11 -10.85 25.13
CA SER A 720 13.15 -11.11 23.69
C SER A 720 14.60 -11.18 23.22
N PRO A 721 15.09 -12.36 22.82
CA PRO A 721 16.51 -12.62 22.70
C PRO A 721 17.16 -11.85 21.53
N GLU A 722 16.39 -11.53 20.48
CA GLU A 722 16.82 -10.67 19.38
C GLU A 722 17.11 -9.24 19.86
N TRP A 723 16.19 -8.65 20.62
CA TRP A 723 16.29 -7.25 21.07
C TRP A 723 17.41 -7.05 22.09
N THR A 724 17.55 -7.96 23.05
CA THR A 724 18.60 -7.89 24.06
C THR A 724 19.99 -8.13 23.45
N ALA A 725 20.10 -9.04 22.48
CA ALA A 725 21.31 -9.26 21.69
C ALA A 725 21.72 -8.02 20.88
N ILE A 726 20.79 -7.33 20.19
CA ILE A 726 21.13 -6.12 19.40
C ILE A 726 21.74 -5.01 20.25
N ASN A 727 21.24 -4.87 21.48
CA ASN A 727 21.63 -3.80 22.40
C ASN A 727 22.82 -4.18 23.30
N GLY A 728 23.31 -5.42 23.23
CA GLY A 728 24.38 -5.92 24.11
C GLY A 728 23.96 -6.01 25.58
N THR A 729 22.66 -6.12 25.87
CA THR A 729 22.12 -6.17 27.24
C THR A 729 21.88 -7.60 27.74
N ASN A 730 22.32 -8.62 27.00
CA ASN A 730 22.38 -9.99 27.50
C ASN A 730 23.34 -10.03 28.69
N THR A 731 22.85 -10.37 29.88
CA THR A 731 23.63 -10.42 31.13
C THR A 731 24.57 -11.63 31.22
N ASN A 732 24.88 -12.27 30.09
CA ASN A 732 25.55 -13.57 30.04
C ASN A 732 27.02 -13.38 29.66
N THR A 733 27.73 -12.61 30.49
CA THR A 733 29.20 -12.61 30.52
C THR A 733 29.70 -13.91 31.14
N GLY A 734 29.51 -15.04 30.46
CA GLY A 734 30.12 -16.33 30.80
C GLY A 734 30.03 -16.76 32.27
N GLY A 735 28.89 -16.48 32.93
CA GLY A 735 28.62 -16.93 34.29
C GLY A 735 28.27 -18.41 34.34
N GLU A 736 28.47 -19.05 35.50
CA GLU A 736 28.36 -20.50 35.68
C GLU A 736 26.94 -21.07 35.44
N ASP A 737 25.91 -20.21 35.43
CA ASP A 737 24.51 -20.57 35.18
C ASP A 737 24.10 -20.49 33.70
N GLY A 738 24.71 -21.32 32.84
CA GLY A 738 24.12 -21.96 31.63
C GLY A 738 23.39 -21.17 30.52
N ASP A 739 23.05 -19.89 30.66
CA ASP A 739 22.17 -19.18 29.74
C ASP A 739 22.87 -18.88 28.39
N ALA A 740 22.45 -19.58 27.35
CA ALA A 740 23.07 -19.56 26.03
C ALA A 740 23.20 -18.13 25.43
N VAL A 741 24.41 -17.79 24.99
CA VAL A 741 24.66 -16.60 24.17
C VAL A 741 23.87 -16.71 22.87
N TYR A 742 23.25 -15.61 22.42
CA TYR A 742 22.49 -15.60 21.17
C TYR A 742 23.40 -15.90 19.97
N ASP A 743 23.23 -17.09 19.37
CA ASP A 743 23.86 -17.44 18.09
C ASP A 743 22.91 -17.11 16.92
N SER A 744 23.33 -16.12 16.13
CA SER A 744 22.62 -15.62 14.95
C SER A 744 22.62 -16.59 13.77
N PHE A 745 23.53 -17.57 13.73
CA PHE A 745 23.58 -18.59 12.68
C PHE A 745 22.67 -19.78 12.98
N THR A 746 22.48 -20.16 14.25
CA THR A 746 21.45 -21.15 14.64
C THR A 746 20.06 -20.54 14.58
N ASN A 747 19.85 -19.37 15.18
CA ASN A 747 18.50 -18.84 15.45
C ASN A 747 17.81 -18.28 14.20
N VAL A 748 18.59 -17.66 13.28
CA VAL A 748 18.08 -17.18 11.98
C VAL A 748 18.26 -18.26 10.88
N GLY A 749 19.08 -19.27 11.13
CA GLY A 749 19.38 -20.34 10.18
C GLY A 749 20.05 -19.86 8.89
N ARG A 750 19.91 -20.66 7.82
CA ARG A 750 20.58 -20.44 6.52
C ARG A 750 19.97 -19.31 5.67
N ARG A 751 18.76 -18.81 6.00
CA ARG A 751 18.11 -17.72 5.25
C ARG A 751 18.63 -16.37 5.77
N ALA A 752 18.93 -15.43 4.88
CA ALA A 752 19.39 -14.09 5.26
C ALA A 752 18.21 -13.20 5.71
N VAL A 753 18.39 -12.41 6.78
CA VAL A 753 17.40 -11.39 7.22
C VAL A 753 17.17 -10.37 6.10
N GLY A 754 18.25 -9.92 5.45
CA GLY A 754 18.16 -9.08 4.26
C GLY A 754 17.53 -9.78 3.06
N GLY A 755 17.68 -11.11 2.97
CA GLY A 755 17.00 -11.94 1.97
C GLY A 755 15.48 -11.88 2.11
N ILE A 756 14.97 -12.12 3.34
CA ILE A 756 13.54 -12.06 3.69
C ILE A 756 13.00 -10.63 3.50
N PHE A 757 13.76 -9.64 3.94
CA PHE A 757 13.34 -8.24 3.84
C PHE A 757 13.23 -7.77 2.39
N GLU A 758 14.26 -7.99 1.57
CA GLU A 758 14.24 -7.56 0.17
C GLU A 758 13.28 -8.40 -0.68
N SER A 759 13.12 -9.72 -0.45
CA SER A 759 12.08 -10.49 -1.16
C SER A 759 10.69 -9.90 -0.93
N LYS A 760 10.37 -9.50 0.32
CA LYS A 760 9.08 -8.89 0.67
C LYS A 760 8.90 -7.46 0.17
N VAL A 761 9.99 -6.70 -0.02
CA VAL A 761 9.94 -5.27 -0.42
C VAL A 761 10.17 -5.04 -1.92
N SER A 762 10.90 -5.91 -2.61
CA SER A 762 11.24 -5.78 -4.03
C SER A 762 10.93 -7.01 -4.88
N GLY A 763 10.45 -8.11 -4.31
CA GLY A 763 10.23 -9.38 -5.03
C GLY A 763 11.53 -10.09 -5.41
N SER A 764 12.69 -9.65 -4.90
CA SER A 764 14.00 -10.18 -5.29
C SER A 764 14.91 -10.40 -4.09
N THR A 765 15.52 -11.58 -4.02
CA THR A 765 16.55 -11.89 -3.02
C THR A 765 17.92 -11.42 -3.50
N PRO A 766 18.69 -10.64 -2.73
CA PRO A 766 20.06 -10.27 -3.10
C PRO A 766 20.95 -11.53 -3.16
N GLY A 767 21.51 -11.82 -4.35
CA GLY A 767 22.37 -12.98 -4.60
C GLY A 767 23.79 -12.88 -4.03
N ASN A 768 23.99 -12.13 -2.95
CA ASN A 768 25.30 -11.94 -2.32
C ASN A 768 25.55 -13.05 -1.29
N ARG A 769 26.76 -13.62 -1.30
CA ARG A 769 27.20 -14.59 -0.27
C ARG A 769 27.15 -13.93 1.11
N LEU A 770 26.70 -14.69 2.11
CA LEU A 770 26.72 -14.28 3.52
C LEU A 770 27.94 -14.89 4.22
N LEU A 771 28.67 -14.08 4.98
CA LEU A 771 29.84 -14.47 5.79
C LEU A 771 29.68 -13.96 7.23
N SER A 772 30.45 -14.49 8.19
CA SER A 772 30.52 -13.90 9.53
C SER A 772 31.17 -12.52 9.50
N LEU A 773 30.67 -11.62 10.35
CA LEU A 773 31.26 -10.32 10.64
C LEU A 773 32.55 -10.46 11.47
N ASN A 774 32.60 -11.45 12.36
CA ASN A 774 33.79 -11.79 13.13
C ASN A 774 34.17 -13.25 12.84
N PRO A 775 34.88 -13.54 11.73
CA PRO A 775 35.26 -14.90 11.37
C PRO A 775 36.31 -15.49 12.33
N SER A 776 37.04 -14.64 13.06
CA SER A 776 38.03 -15.07 14.06
C SER A 776 37.42 -15.37 15.44
N ASN A 777 36.16 -14.96 15.65
CA ASN A 777 35.44 -14.94 16.93
C ASN A 777 36.22 -14.31 18.11
N LYS A 778 37.18 -13.41 17.82
CA LYS A 778 37.95 -12.69 18.84
C LYS A 778 37.23 -11.40 19.21
N LYS A 779 36.96 -11.20 20.50
CA LYS A 779 36.49 -9.91 21.03
C LYS A 779 37.71 -9.05 21.34
N MET A 780 38.01 -8.12 20.44
CA MET A 780 39.15 -7.21 20.57
C MET A 780 38.70 -5.75 20.71
N GLY A 781 37.38 -5.49 20.75
CA GLY A 781 36.84 -4.15 21.03
C GLY A 781 37.40 -3.09 20.08
N GLU A 782 37.97 -2.03 20.62
CA GLU A 782 38.56 -0.94 19.82
C GLU A 782 39.90 -1.36 19.19
N ASP A 783 40.75 -2.08 19.94
CA ASP A 783 42.05 -2.60 19.51
C ASP A 783 41.95 -3.51 18.27
N GLY A 784 40.83 -4.23 18.13
CA GLY A 784 40.59 -5.15 17.01
C GLY A 784 40.38 -4.50 15.66
N SER A 785 40.04 -3.20 15.64
CA SER A 785 39.62 -2.51 14.42
C SER A 785 40.78 -1.96 13.57
N GLY A 786 42.02 -2.06 14.07
CA GLY A 786 43.24 -1.60 13.38
C GLY A 786 43.18 -0.11 13.03
N TRP A 787 42.81 0.72 14.00
CA TRP A 787 42.67 2.18 13.86
C TRP A 787 43.48 3.01 14.87
N TYR A 788 43.84 2.40 15.99
CA TYR A 788 44.82 2.90 16.96
C TYR A 788 46.12 2.12 16.79
#